data_AF-A0A5C2HF00-F1
#
_entry.id   AF-A0A5C2HF00-F1
#
_cell.length_a   1.000
_cell.length_b   1.000
_cell.length_c   1.000
_cell.angle_alpha   90.00
_cell.angle_beta   90.00
_cell.angle_gamma   90.00
#
_symmetry.space_group_name_H-M   'P 1'
#
loop_
_entity.id
_entity.type
_entity.pdbx_description
1 polymer ?
#
loop_
_entity_poly.entity_id
_entity_poly.type
_entity_poly.pdbx_seq_one_letter_code
_entity_poly.pdbx_strand_id
1 'polypeptide(L)'
;MNRFKQLGFSVVVAGMLIGCGGSSSSDTSSSATLIDDFVQGVKVVYSNGSADAYTDANGNFPYTDGSVEFYVGDVKLGTVTAVPVDGKIFLQDIIGVPRTDTSNADVIKLGRFLQSLDSDPSTDAIEIDQTNFDLFEDPNDTQTDLLDSGTVVDTLLGNAGFSGKAIVSEEKARRHIENILEFHGVASTTPATLTFDDQASNISDGDTNVDIEADFELVFNDDIPRQYLTDSYFILTNDSDNSTVAVEFDTEIDSNGNFVVTITPLADLDNSTNYTLTIKNTIKNYAGTDIDLGGTTDKVITFSTEAAANLAPVANAGADQTVTSGTSVTLDASSSSDSDGTIASYSWAEGSTVLSTNSSFSKSDFSVGTHNITLTVTDDDGATSTDDVIVTVNAAANVIPVANAGADQTVTQGSTVTIDGSASSDSDGSIVSYQWMEGSTLLSNNASFTKSDFTVGTHTLALTVTDNNNGVHTDTVTITVNAAPAGGNTGGNTTNNPLIIDIDTTKAPLSYATNNSNTTDTEFSIKNTHIGSILSIDCENDGTQETTSLAYNTIYTCTYPSAGSYQVSIKEEAKNDSNYVGSALSFLDSNNKKETHKIVQVSSWGDIEWSNMQRLFAYANNLTGIASNAGVPNLTRATSLYGLFQYASSFNADLNLWNVSNIERMDFLFSGATSFNGNISSWDVSKVTNLAYTFFNASSFNQDISGWDVSSVQSMSWLFNNASSFNQYIGGWNVSSVLDMGRMFTNATAFNQDIGAWDVSSVTTMESMFQGALAFNQDISRWDVSNVTNMSMMFFGSNNSSSSFNQPIGAWDISSVTNISSMFQNATVFNQDLSNWMNTKNSSLSVNRGMYSWSGMSTANQATFPVD
;
A
#
# COMPACT_ATOMS: atom_id res chain seq x y z
N MET A 1 -40.59 -12.47 21.81
CA MET A 1 -40.05 -12.67 20.45
C MET A 1 -39.20 -13.93 20.21
N ASN A 2 -38.96 -14.84 21.18
CA ASN A 2 -38.20 -16.09 20.92
C ASN A 2 -39.06 -17.39 20.85
N ARG A 3 -40.35 -17.26 20.51
CA ARG A 3 -41.24 -18.38 20.16
C ARG A 3 -42.07 -18.17 18.88
N PHE A 4 -41.58 -17.34 17.95
CA PHE A 4 -42.17 -17.14 16.62
C PHE A 4 -41.14 -17.32 15.48
N LYS A 5 -40.09 -18.12 15.70
CA LYS A 5 -39.07 -18.47 14.69
C LYS A 5 -39.38 -19.77 13.91
N GLN A 6 -40.64 -20.19 13.85
CA GLN A 6 -41.06 -21.34 13.03
C GLN A 6 -42.41 -21.12 12.34
N LEU A 7 -42.48 -20.14 11.45
CA LEU A 7 -43.42 -20.16 10.34
C LEU A 7 -42.70 -19.54 9.13
N GLY A 8 -42.17 -20.40 8.26
CA GLY A 8 -41.60 -19.96 6.99
C GLY A 8 -42.69 -19.86 5.94
N PHE A 9 -42.78 -18.72 5.25
CA PHE A 9 -43.38 -18.65 3.92
C PHE A 9 -42.61 -17.68 3.02
N SER A 10 -42.63 -18.06 1.74
CA SER A 10 -41.76 -17.64 0.64
C SER A 10 -42.17 -16.31 0.01
N VAL A 11 -41.17 -15.64 -0.57
CA VAL A 11 -41.23 -14.46 -1.47
C VAL A 11 -42.32 -14.58 -2.53
N VAL A 12 -43.08 -13.49 -2.76
CA VAL A 12 -43.59 -13.10 -4.10
C VAL A 12 -43.43 -11.59 -4.28
N VAL A 13 -42.68 -11.23 -5.33
CA VAL A 13 -42.54 -9.90 -5.92
C VAL A 13 -43.76 -9.60 -6.80
N ALA A 14 -44.36 -8.41 -6.70
CA ALA A 14 -45.05 -7.74 -7.80
C ALA A 14 -45.26 -6.25 -7.48
N GLY A 15 -44.73 -5.37 -8.32
CA GLY A 15 -45.08 -3.95 -8.31
C GLY A 15 -46.36 -3.67 -9.09
N MET A 16 -47.05 -2.58 -8.75
CA MET A 16 -47.97 -1.89 -9.67
C MET A 16 -48.16 -0.42 -9.22
N LEU A 17 -47.69 0.49 -10.07
CA LEU A 17 -48.11 1.89 -10.19
C LEU A 17 -49.57 1.94 -10.67
N ILE A 18 -50.43 2.77 -10.08
CA ILE A 18 -51.41 3.62 -10.77
C ILE A 18 -51.63 4.89 -9.94
N GLY A 19 -51.41 6.07 -10.53
CA GLY A 19 -51.98 7.33 -10.07
C GLY A 19 -52.99 7.86 -11.10
N CYS A 20 -53.97 8.66 -10.67
CA CYS A 20 -54.51 9.84 -11.40
C CYS A 20 -55.67 10.51 -10.62
N GLY A 21 -55.66 11.86 -10.57
CA GLY A 21 -56.88 12.64 -10.91
C GLY A 21 -57.63 13.45 -9.84
N GLY A 22 -57.22 14.71 -9.62
CA GLY A 22 -57.99 15.90 -10.01
C GLY A 22 -59.35 16.27 -9.37
N SER A 23 -59.31 17.34 -8.55
CA SER A 23 -60.15 18.55 -8.56
C SER A 23 -61.65 18.57 -8.14
N SER A 24 -61.89 19.44 -7.16
CA SER A 24 -62.93 20.49 -7.04
C SER A 24 -64.33 20.20 -6.47
N SER A 25 -64.63 20.98 -5.42
CA SER A 25 -65.85 21.75 -5.14
C SER A 25 -66.89 21.24 -4.13
N SER A 26 -67.12 22.14 -3.16
CA SER A 26 -68.36 22.49 -2.46
C SER A 26 -69.11 21.44 -1.64
N ASP A 27 -68.83 21.49 -0.33
CA ASP A 27 -69.74 21.53 0.81
C ASP A 27 -71.24 21.26 0.55
N THR A 28 -71.80 20.23 1.19
CA THR A 28 -72.93 20.31 2.15
C THR A 28 -73.51 18.92 2.46
N SER A 29 -73.74 18.66 3.76
CA SER A 29 -74.59 17.61 4.37
C SER A 29 -74.05 16.17 4.49
N SER A 30 -73.46 15.90 5.64
CA SER A 30 -73.74 14.77 6.55
C SER A 30 -74.43 13.51 5.99
N SER A 31 -73.64 12.47 5.77
CA SER A 31 -73.91 11.12 6.31
C SER A 31 -72.67 10.24 6.09
N ALA A 32 -71.90 10.06 7.16
CA ALA A 32 -70.84 9.09 7.23
C ALA A 32 -71.40 7.67 7.06
N THR A 33 -70.82 6.89 6.15
CA THR A 33 -70.95 5.43 6.13
C THR A 33 -69.63 4.86 6.62
N LEU A 34 -69.64 4.39 7.87
CA LEU A 34 -68.61 3.53 8.46
C LEU A 34 -68.44 2.28 7.59
N ILE A 35 -67.19 1.83 7.42
CA ILE A 35 -66.73 0.59 6.78
C ILE A 35 -66.55 0.70 5.26
N ASP A 36 -65.47 1.36 4.82
CA ASP A 36 -64.84 0.99 3.54
C ASP A 36 -63.32 0.74 3.64
N ASP A 37 -62.64 1.14 4.72
CA ASP A 37 -61.24 0.76 4.97
C ASP A 37 -61.12 -0.11 6.23
N PHE A 38 -61.38 -1.41 6.09
CA PHE A 38 -61.07 -2.37 7.14
C PHE A 38 -59.55 -2.68 7.12
N VAL A 39 -58.90 -2.49 8.28
CA VAL A 39 -57.47 -2.77 8.55
C VAL A 39 -56.94 -3.97 7.76
N GLN A 40 -55.84 -3.78 7.01
CA GLN A 40 -55.14 -4.89 6.34
C GLN A 40 -54.80 -5.99 7.37
N GLY A 41 -55.47 -7.14 7.29
CA GLY A 41 -55.18 -8.31 8.14
C GLY A 41 -56.36 -9.02 8.77
N VAL A 42 -57.60 -8.54 8.60
CA VAL A 42 -58.80 -9.21 9.13
C VAL A 42 -59.58 -9.94 8.04
N LYS A 43 -59.92 -11.19 8.31
CA LYS A 43 -60.65 -12.10 7.40
C LYS A 43 -62.03 -12.43 7.96
N VAL A 44 -63.05 -12.41 7.10
CA VAL A 44 -64.44 -12.75 7.45
C VAL A 44 -64.86 -14.06 6.75
N VAL A 45 -65.53 -14.97 7.46
CA VAL A 45 -65.98 -16.27 6.92
C VAL A 45 -67.47 -16.49 7.22
N TYR A 46 -68.25 -16.81 6.17
CA TYR A 46 -69.69 -17.07 6.28
C TYR A 46 -69.98 -18.57 6.35
N SER A 47 -70.98 -18.96 7.15
CA SER A 47 -71.36 -20.37 7.40
C SER A 47 -71.77 -21.18 6.16
N ASN A 48 -72.03 -20.53 5.02
CA ASN A 48 -72.38 -21.19 3.75
C ASN A 48 -71.19 -21.36 2.79
N GLY A 49 -69.97 -21.02 3.22
CA GLY A 49 -68.73 -21.32 2.49
C GLY A 49 -68.39 -20.39 1.31
N SER A 50 -69.02 -19.22 1.21
CA SER A 50 -68.64 -18.20 0.22
C SER A 50 -67.66 -17.19 0.84
N ALA A 51 -66.53 -16.96 0.19
CA ALA A 51 -65.41 -16.20 0.74
C ALA A 51 -65.38 -14.71 0.34
N ASP A 52 -66.22 -14.23 -0.58
CA ASP A 52 -66.12 -12.85 -1.07
C ASP A 52 -67.51 -12.23 -1.30
N ALA A 53 -67.91 -11.29 -0.44
CA ALA A 53 -69.03 -10.39 -0.69
C ALA A 53 -68.81 -9.04 0.02
N TYR A 54 -68.70 -7.97 -0.77
CA TYR A 54 -68.59 -6.58 -0.32
C TYR A 54 -69.94 -6.06 0.21
N THR A 55 -69.88 -5.09 1.13
CA THR A 55 -71.01 -4.28 1.62
C THR A 55 -71.70 -3.54 0.46
N ASP A 56 -72.97 -3.17 0.64
CA ASP A 56 -73.61 -2.25 -0.31
C ASP A 56 -73.03 -0.83 -0.18
N ALA A 57 -73.39 0.09 -1.09
CA ALA A 57 -72.91 1.47 -1.11
C ALA A 57 -73.26 2.29 0.16
N ASN A 58 -73.97 1.71 1.12
CA ASN A 58 -74.30 2.30 2.41
C ASN A 58 -73.67 1.54 3.61
N GLY A 59 -72.76 0.60 3.36
CA GLY A 59 -72.07 -0.18 4.40
C GLY A 59 -72.89 -1.32 5.00
N ASN A 60 -74.04 -1.70 4.42
CA ASN A 60 -74.89 -2.76 4.98
C ASN A 60 -74.48 -4.14 4.45
N PHE A 61 -74.53 -5.14 5.34
CA PHE A 61 -74.29 -6.54 4.97
C PHE A 61 -75.55 -7.16 4.32
N PRO A 62 -75.44 -7.74 3.10
CA PRO A 62 -76.62 -8.13 2.32
C PRO A 62 -77.31 -9.45 2.76
N TYR A 63 -76.85 -10.12 3.81
CA TYR A 63 -77.40 -11.41 4.26
C TYR A 63 -77.98 -11.33 5.67
N THR A 64 -79.27 -11.61 5.79
CA THR A 64 -80.02 -11.58 7.05
C THR A 64 -80.19 -12.94 7.72
N ASP A 65 -79.77 -14.04 7.10
CA ASP A 65 -79.86 -15.40 7.65
C ASP A 65 -78.51 -16.15 7.53
N GLY A 66 -77.83 -16.36 8.67
CA GLY A 66 -76.57 -17.12 8.78
C GLY A 66 -75.62 -16.58 9.86
N SER A 67 -74.57 -17.36 10.20
CA SER A 67 -73.53 -16.91 11.14
C SER A 67 -72.27 -16.45 10.42
N VAL A 68 -71.68 -15.35 10.90
CA VAL A 68 -70.47 -14.71 10.36
C VAL A 68 -69.33 -14.82 11.37
N GLU A 69 -68.16 -15.30 10.94
CA GLU A 69 -66.97 -15.44 11.77
C GLU A 69 -65.88 -14.43 11.39
N PHE A 70 -65.19 -13.87 12.39
CA PHE A 70 -64.14 -12.85 12.20
C PHE A 70 -62.78 -13.39 12.66
N TYR A 71 -61.71 -13.11 11.91
CA TYR A 71 -60.35 -13.62 12.14
C TYR A 71 -59.27 -12.53 11.96
N VAL A 72 -58.19 -12.58 12.75
CA VAL A 72 -56.94 -11.84 12.49
C VAL A 72 -55.84 -12.89 12.29
N GLY A 73 -55.29 -12.96 11.07
CA GLY A 73 -54.47 -14.11 10.66
C GLY A 73 -55.25 -15.43 10.80
N ASP A 74 -54.72 -16.40 11.56
CA ASP A 74 -55.39 -17.69 11.83
C ASP A 74 -56.20 -17.71 13.14
N VAL A 75 -56.26 -16.58 13.87
CA VAL A 75 -56.93 -16.50 15.18
C VAL A 75 -58.36 -16.00 15.00
N LYS A 76 -59.33 -16.81 15.44
CA LYS A 76 -60.76 -16.46 15.44
C LYS A 76 -61.07 -15.46 16.56
N LEU A 77 -61.58 -14.29 16.20
CA LEU A 77 -62.01 -13.25 17.13
C LEU A 77 -63.40 -13.50 17.70
N GLY A 78 -64.33 -14.01 16.90
CA GLY A 78 -65.71 -14.19 17.34
C GLY A 78 -66.68 -14.60 16.24
N THR A 79 -67.96 -14.74 16.59
CA THR A 79 -69.02 -15.17 15.66
C THR A 79 -70.31 -14.43 15.93
N VAL A 80 -70.81 -13.74 14.91
CA VAL A 80 -72.12 -13.08 14.92
C VAL A 80 -73.14 -14.04 14.31
N THR A 81 -74.05 -14.57 15.13
CA THR A 81 -75.00 -15.61 14.70
C THR A 81 -76.31 -15.10 14.13
N ALA A 82 -76.58 -13.79 14.22
CA ALA A 82 -77.72 -13.12 13.61
C ALA A 82 -77.39 -11.65 13.37
N VAL A 83 -77.66 -11.14 12.17
CA VAL A 83 -77.40 -9.72 11.84
C VAL A 83 -78.41 -8.83 12.57
N PRO A 84 -77.96 -7.82 13.33
CA PRO A 84 -78.85 -6.93 14.06
C PRO A 84 -79.76 -6.13 13.13
N VAL A 85 -80.98 -5.83 13.58
CA VAL A 85 -82.06 -5.22 12.78
C VAL A 85 -81.74 -3.84 12.17
N ASP A 86 -80.67 -3.19 12.62
CA ASP A 86 -80.18 -1.92 12.10
C ASP A 86 -79.08 -2.06 11.03
N GLY A 87 -78.74 -3.29 10.62
CA GLY A 87 -77.85 -3.58 9.50
C GLY A 87 -76.36 -3.38 9.76
N LYS A 88 -75.98 -2.97 10.98
CA LYS A 88 -74.60 -2.66 11.38
C LYS A 88 -74.05 -3.73 12.31
N ILE A 89 -72.73 -3.92 12.35
CA ILE A 89 -72.02 -4.84 13.27
C ILE A 89 -70.99 -4.02 14.06
N PHE A 90 -71.04 -4.11 15.39
CA PHE A 90 -70.11 -3.49 16.33
C PHE A 90 -69.14 -4.53 16.94
N LEU A 91 -68.04 -4.08 17.57
CA LEU A 91 -67.08 -4.98 18.26
C LEU A 91 -67.77 -5.85 19.32
N GLN A 92 -68.75 -5.28 20.01
CA GLN A 92 -69.62 -5.93 20.99
C GLN A 92 -70.36 -7.13 20.36
N ASP A 93 -70.82 -7.01 19.12
CA ASP A 93 -71.54 -8.09 18.43
C ASP A 93 -70.61 -9.26 18.08
N ILE A 94 -69.34 -8.99 17.76
CA ILE A 94 -68.34 -10.01 17.40
C ILE A 94 -68.02 -10.93 18.58
N ILE A 95 -67.88 -10.37 19.77
CA ILE A 95 -67.54 -11.11 20.99
C ILE A 95 -68.76 -11.48 21.85
N GLY A 96 -69.98 -11.17 21.38
CA GLY A 96 -71.24 -11.61 22.00
C GLY A 96 -71.67 -10.83 23.25
N VAL A 97 -71.32 -9.55 23.32
CA VAL A 97 -71.62 -8.64 24.44
C VAL A 97 -72.76 -7.67 24.05
N PRO A 98 -73.67 -7.29 24.97
CA PRO A 98 -74.72 -6.32 24.66
C PRO A 98 -74.15 -4.98 24.19
N ARG A 99 -74.72 -4.37 23.13
CA ARG A 99 -74.25 -3.07 22.60
C ARG A 99 -74.28 -1.92 23.60
N THR A 100 -75.13 -2.01 24.62
CA THR A 100 -75.20 -1.03 25.72
C THR A 100 -74.07 -1.19 26.75
N ASP A 101 -73.32 -2.29 26.70
CA ASP A 101 -72.21 -2.57 27.61
C ASP A 101 -70.90 -2.09 26.97
N THR A 102 -70.73 -0.76 26.94
CA THR A 102 -69.52 -0.08 26.45
C THR A 102 -68.33 -0.22 27.40
N SER A 103 -68.58 -0.65 28.64
CA SER A 103 -67.60 -0.87 29.70
C SER A 103 -66.95 -2.26 29.70
N ASN A 104 -67.37 -3.15 28.81
CA ASN A 104 -66.92 -4.53 28.84
C ASN A 104 -65.41 -4.63 28.56
N ALA A 105 -64.67 -5.20 29.52
CA ALA A 105 -63.22 -5.24 29.49
C ALA A 105 -62.65 -5.95 28.25
N ASP A 106 -63.39 -6.90 27.67
CA ASP A 106 -62.94 -7.63 26.48
C ASP A 106 -63.23 -6.86 25.19
N VAL A 107 -64.29 -6.02 25.16
CA VAL A 107 -64.55 -5.06 24.09
C VAL A 107 -63.45 -4.00 24.04
N ILE A 108 -63.07 -3.47 25.21
CA ILE A 108 -62.03 -2.43 25.33
C ILE A 108 -60.65 -2.97 24.94
N LYS A 109 -60.32 -4.21 25.35
CA LYS A 109 -59.06 -4.87 24.94
C LYS A 109 -59.01 -5.15 23.44
N LEU A 110 -60.12 -5.62 22.85
CA LEU A 110 -60.19 -5.88 21.41
C LEU A 110 -60.07 -4.58 20.61
N GLY A 111 -60.72 -3.50 21.05
CA GLY A 111 -60.60 -2.17 20.43
C GLY A 111 -59.17 -1.63 20.45
N ARG A 112 -58.46 -1.73 21.59
CA ARG A 112 -57.05 -1.32 21.72
C ARG A 112 -56.10 -2.19 20.88
N PHE A 113 -56.38 -3.50 20.79
CA PHE A 113 -55.60 -4.41 19.95
C PHE A 113 -55.74 -4.05 18.46
N LEU A 114 -56.94 -3.75 17.98
CA LEU A 114 -57.16 -3.37 16.59
C LEU A 114 -56.55 -1.99 16.26
N GLN A 115 -56.63 -1.01 17.17
CA GLN A 115 -55.90 0.26 17.02
C GLN A 115 -54.38 0.07 16.95
N SER A 116 -53.81 -0.92 17.65
CA SER A 116 -52.36 -1.18 17.62
C SER A 116 -51.86 -1.83 16.32
N LEU A 117 -52.76 -2.28 15.45
CA LEU A 117 -52.45 -2.87 14.15
C LEU A 117 -52.57 -1.86 13.00
N ASP A 118 -53.03 -0.65 13.29
CA ASP A 118 -53.18 0.42 12.31
C ASP A 118 -51.85 1.17 12.12
N SER A 119 -51.46 1.38 10.87
CA SER A 119 -50.18 2.00 10.49
C SER A 119 -50.31 3.44 9.98
N ASP A 120 -51.51 4.02 9.98
CA ASP A 120 -51.72 5.43 9.59
C ASP A 120 -52.63 6.16 10.59
N PRO A 121 -52.09 7.07 11.44
CA PRO A 121 -52.88 7.77 12.45
C PRO A 121 -53.74 8.91 11.89
N SER A 122 -53.79 9.13 10.57
CA SER A 122 -54.45 10.30 9.98
C SER A 122 -55.84 10.06 9.37
N THR A 123 -56.34 8.83 9.31
CA THR A 123 -57.69 8.52 8.81
C THR A 123 -58.28 7.24 9.45
N ASP A 124 -59.03 7.36 10.56
CA ASP A 124 -60.28 6.62 10.86
C ASP A 124 -60.63 6.54 12.37
N ALA A 125 -61.91 6.76 12.68
CA ALA A 125 -62.45 6.79 14.05
C ALA A 125 -62.87 5.40 14.54
N ILE A 126 -62.20 4.88 15.58
CA ILE A 126 -62.77 3.86 16.48
C ILE A 126 -63.27 4.59 17.73
N GLU A 127 -64.57 4.88 17.76
CA GLU A 127 -65.23 5.57 18.87
C GLU A 127 -65.60 4.54 19.97
N ILE A 128 -64.88 4.56 21.10
CA ILE A 128 -65.29 3.87 22.34
C ILE A 128 -65.77 4.95 23.31
N ASP A 129 -67.07 4.89 23.63
CA ASP A 129 -67.79 5.80 24.54
C ASP A 129 -67.06 6.01 25.89
N GLN A 130 -66.60 7.24 26.11
CA GLN A 130 -65.83 7.66 27.28
C GLN A 130 -66.67 7.87 28.56
N THR A 131 -68.00 7.68 28.55
CA THR A 131 -68.85 8.07 29.70
C THR A 131 -68.96 7.07 30.87
N ASN A 132 -68.23 5.95 30.88
CA ASN A 132 -68.39 4.91 31.92
C ASN A 132 -67.13 4.56 32.76
N PHE A 133 -66.06 5.35 32.73
CA PHE A 133 -64.80 4.99 33.41
C PHE A 133 -64.65 5.48 34.86
N ASP A 134 -65.51 6.38 35.35
CA ASP A 134 -65.29 7.09 36.63
C ASP A 134 -65.92 6.44 37.88
N LEU A 135 -66.30 5.15 37.87
CA LEU A 135 -67.06 4.53 38.98
C LEU A 135 -66.30 3.52 39.86
N PHE A 136 -64.96 3.48 39.86
CA PHE A 136 -64.20 2.61 40.78
C PHE A 136 -62.95 3.27 41.38
N GLU A 137 -63.09 4.03 42.48
CA GLU A 137 -62.38 3.74 43.74
C GLU A 137 -62.92 4.54 44.95
N ASP A 138 -63.04 3.83 46.07
CA ASP A 138 -63.63 4.28 47.34
C ASP A 138 -62.67 5.14 48.19
N PRO A 139 -63.15 6.21 48.89
CA PRO A 139 -62.40 7.43 49.17
C PRO A 139 -62.05 7.63 50.66
N ASN A 140 -61.64 6.59 51.41
CA ASN A 140 -61.16 6.76 52.79
C ASN A 140 -60.05 5.75 53.14
N ASP A 141 -58.78 6.16 53.19
CA ASP A 141 -57.91 6.02 54.39
C ASP A 141 -56.50 6.62 54.13
N THR A 142 -55.91 7.25 55.14
CA THR A 142 -54.63 7.98 55.13
C THR A 142 -53.80 7.60 56.35
N GLN A 143 -52.45 7.55 56.20
CA GLN A 143 -51.36 7.66 57.21
C GLN A 143 -50.38 6.47 57.38
N THR A 144 -49.09 6.80 57.11
CA THR A 144 -47.85 6.55 57.90
C THR A 144 -47.74 5.31 58.79
N ASP A 145 -46.72 4.46 58.60
CA ASP A 145 -45.41 4.56 59.28
C ASP A 145 -44.52 3.28 59.16
N LEU A 146 -43.20 3.51 59.10
CA LEU A 146 -42.09 2.75 59.72
C LEU A 146 -41.66 1.34 59.23
N LEU A 147 -40.46 1.33 58.62
CA LEU A 147 -39.24 0.59 59.02
C LEU A 147 -39.20 -0.97 58.98
N ASP A 148 -38.25 -1.43 58.15
CA ASP A 148 -37.10 -2.29 58.49
C ASP A 148 -37.03 -3.77 58.02
N SER A 149 -35.82 -4.08 57.55
CA SER A 149 -35.13 -5.37 57.50
C SER A 149 -35.43 -6.39 56.37
N GLY A 150 -34.43 -6.56 55.49
CA GLY A 150 -33.69 -7.83 55.42
C GLY A 150 -34.05 -8.87 54.35
N THR A 151 -33.27 -8.87 53.26
CA THR A 151 -32.60 -10.04 52.62
C THR A 151 -33.38 -11.25 52.07
N VAL A 152 -33.13 -11.50 50.77
CA VAL A 152 -32.73 -12.79 50.11
C VAL A 152 -33.83 -13.73 49.57
N VAL A 153 -33.88 -13.80 48.22
CA VAL A 153 -34.04 -14.99 47.32
C VAL A 153 -35.40 -15.73 47.42
N ASP A 154 -36.23 -15.93 46.39
CA ASP A 154 -35.97 -16.49 45.05
C ASP A 154 -37.26 -16.39 44.19
N THR A 155 -37.05 -16.40 42.88
CA THR A 155 -37.87 -16.94 41.77
C THR A 155 -39.32 -16.50 41.49
N LEU A 156 -39.42 -15.80 40.34
CA LEU A 156 -40.35 -15.98 39.21
C LEU A 156 -41.87 -16.08 39.46
N LEU A 157 -42.53 -15.06 38.89
CA LEU A 157 -43.92 -14.99 38.40
C LEU A 157 -45.00 -14.68 39.43
N GLY A 158 -45.53 -13.45 39.35
CA GLY A 158 -46.77 -13.07 40.02
C GLY A 158 -47.20 -11.64 39.66
N ASN A 159 -47.85 -11.51 38.51
CA ASN A 159 -48.72 -10.41 38.06
C ASN A 159 -49.13 -9.34 39.10
N ALA A 160 -48.98 -8.09 38.66
CA ALA A 160 -49.81 -6.91 38.94
C ALA A 160 -50.22 -6.64 40.41
N GLY A 161 -49.74 -5.51 40.94
CA GLY A 161 -50.38 -4.93 42.13
C GLY A 161 -49.52 -3.92 42.87
N PHE A 162 -49.44 -2.69 42.35
CA PHE A 162 -49.51 -1.54 43.24
C PHE A 162 -50.91 -1.58 43.88
N SER A 163 -50.99 -1.63 45.21
CA SER A 163 -52.27 -1.57 45.93
C SER A 163 -52.37 -0.29 46.75
N GLY A 164 -53.27 0.61 46.33
CA GLY A 164 -54.04 1.62 47.09
C GLY A 164 -53.27 2.68 47.87
N LYS A 165 -53.80 3.84 48.25
CA LYS A 165 -55.03 4.66 48.07
C LYS A 165 -54.67 5.97 48.83
N ALA A 166 -55.18 7.18 48.58
CA ALA A 166 -56.58 7.57 48.62
C ALA A 166 -56.84 8.97 48.02
N ILE A 167 -58.06 9.09 47.48
CA ILE A 167 -58.81 10.26 46.98
C ILE A 167 -59.49 11.00 48.15
N VAL A 168 -59.73 12.32 48.03
CA VAL A 168 -61.01 12.92 48.46
C VAL A 168 -61.50 13.93 47.40
N SER A 169 -62.69 13.69 46.86
CA SER A 169 -63.30 14.30 45.68
C SER A 169 -63.97 15.67 45.91
N GLU A 170 -63.72 16.63 45.00
CA GLU A 170 -64.40 17.93 44.80
C GLU A 170 -65.93 17.84 44.63
N GLU A 171 -66.46 16.69 44.24
CA GLU A 171 -67.87 16.55 43.85
C GLU A 171 -68.87 16.76 45.01
N LYS A 172 -68.43 16.55 46.26
CA LYS A 172 -69.24 16.88 47.46
C LYS A 172 -69.25 18.37 47.79
N ALA A 173 -68.23 19.12 47.37
CA ALA A 173 -68.17 20.58 47.51
C ALA A 173 -69.01 21.26 46.42
N ARG A 174 -68.94 20.75 45.16
CA ARG A 174 -69.73 21.24 44.02
C ARG A 174 -71.23 21.23 44.28
N ARG A 175 -71.77 20.10 44.77
CA ARG A 175 -73.22 19.96 45.02
C ARG A 175 -73.74 20.75 46.23
N HIS A 176 -72.86 21.26 47.09
CA HIS A 176 -73.23 22.16 48.19
C HIS A 176 -73.31 23.62 47.73
N ILE A 177 -72.47 24.00 46.76
CA ILE A 177 -72.41 25.35 46.18
C ILE A 177 -73.58 25.60 45.20
N GLU A 178 -73.93 24.60 44.38
CA GLU A 178 -75.08 24.69 43.44
C GLU A 178 -76.42 24.91 44.15
N ASN A 179 -76.64 24.27 45.32
CA ASN A 179 -77.86 24.44 46.13
C ASN A 179 -77.96 25.82 46.82
N ILE A 180 -76.85 26.54 47.00
CA ILE A 180 -76.81 27.87 47.62
C ILE A 180 -77.09 28.97 46.58
N LEU A 181 -76.66 28.77 45.33
CA LEU A 181 -76.85 29.72 44.23
C LEU A 181 -78.30 29.74 43.71
N GLU A 182 -78.99 28.59 43.71
CA GLU A 182 -80.41 28.50 43.33
C GLU A 182 -81.35 29.22 44.33
N PHE A 183 -80.93 29.38 45.60
CA PHE A 183 -81.69 30.09 46.64
C PHE A 183 -81.66 31.63 46.49
N HIS A 184 -80.75 32.20 45.69
CA HIS A 184 -80.51 33.65 45.60
C HIS A 184 -80.88 34.32 44.27
N GLY A 185 -81.56 33.61 43.35
CA GLY A 185 -82.23 34.23 42.20
C GLY A 185 -81.31 34.84 41.12
N VAL A 186 -80.06 34.37 41.03
CA VAL A 186 -79.12 34.73 39.97
C VAL A 186 -79.26 33.74 38.83
N ALA A 187 -79.77 34.20 37.67
CA ALA A 187 -79.69 33.43 36.43
C ALA A 187 -78.27 33.58 35.87
N SER A 188 -77.39 32.64 36.20
CA SER A 188 -76.11 32.43 35.52
C SER A 188 -76.25 31.13 34.73
N THR A 189 -76.20 31.21 33.40
CA THR A 189 -76.30 30.03 32.52
C THR A 189 -74.95 29.44 32.13
N THR A 190 -73.84 29.99 32.62
CA THR A 190 -72.51 29.41 32.44
C THR A 190 -71.56 29.93 33.54
N PRO A 191 -70.76 29.05 34.17
CA PRO A 191 -69.65 29.47 35.02
C PRO A 191 -68.62 30.23 34.19
N ALA A 192 -67.95 31.22 34.78
CA ALA A 192 -66.70 31.72 34.24
C ALA A 192 -65.66 30.59 34.36
N THR A 193 -65.26 30.00 33.23
CA THR A 193 -64.14 29.06 33.15
C THR A 193 -62.93 29.80 32.64
N LEU A 194 -61.87 29.81 33.46
CA LEU A 194 -60.54 30.23 33.03
C LEU A 194 -59.96 29.06 32.23
N THR A 195 -59.79 29.23 30.92
CA THR A 195 -59.18 28.22 30.04
C THR A 195 -57.92 28.81 29.41
N PHE A 196 -56.81 28.08 29.52
CA PHE A 196 -55.53 28.38 28.91
C PHE A 196 -55.52 27.78 27.50
N ASP A 197 -55.12 28.55 26.48
CA ASP A 197 -55.05 28.08 25.08
C ASP A 197 -53.90 27.09 24.87
N ASP A 198 -54.03 26.25 23.85
CA ASP A 198 -53.33 24.99 23.58
C ASP A 198 -51.88 25.16 23.07
N GLN A 199 -51.26 26.32 23.34
CA GLN A 199 -49.82 26.55 23.23
C GLN A 199 -49.19 27.01 24.56
N ALA A 200 -50.00 27.24 25.61
CA ALA A 200 -49.58 27.55 26.99
C ALA A 200 -50.40 26.76 28.04
N SER A 201 -51.00 25.64 27.66
CA SER A 201 -51.94 24.86 28.47
C SER A 201 -51.33 24.08 29.66
N ASN A 202 -50.06 24.31 30.01
CA ASN A 202 -49.34 23.57 31.07
C ASN A 202 -48.64 24.47 32.09
N ILE A 203 -49.26 25.58 32.55
CA ILE A 203 -48.75 26.35 33.70
C ILE A 203 -49.84 26.47 34.77
N SER A 204 -49.83 25.52 35.69
CA SER A 204 -50.54 25.46 36.96
C SER A 204 -49.67 26.02 38.08
N ASP A 205 -50.29 26.32 39.23
CA ASP A 205 -49.56 26.72 40.43
C ASP A 205 -48.59 25.61 40.86
N GLY A 206 -47.29 25.90 40.84
CA GLY A 206 -46.22 24.93 41.15
C GLY A 206 -45.51 24.31 39.94
N ASP A 207 -45.79 24.73 38.71
CA ASP A 207 -45.10 24.22 37.53
C ASP A 207 -43.65 24.71 37.43
N THR A 208 -42.77 23.79 36.99
CA THR A 208 -41.32 23.97 36.81
C THR A 208 -40.96 23.88 35.32
N ASN A 209 -40.00 24.69 34.86
CA ASN A 209 -39.44 24.71 33.48
C ASN A 209 -40.31 25.42 32.43
N VAL A 210 -40.84 26.59 32.77
CA VAL A 210 -41.52 27.49 31.81
C VAL A 210 -40.49 28.21 30.94
N ASP A 211 -40.66 28.16 29.62
CA ASP A 211 -39.75 28.79 28.65
C ASP A 211 -39.72 30.32 28.82
N ILE A 212 -38.54 30.95 28.67
CA ILE A 212 -38.24 32.30 29.16
C ILE A 212 -38.90 33.42 28.30
N GLU A 213 -39.65 33.05 27.27
CA GLU A 213 -40.47 33.94 26.41
C GLU A 213 -41.98 33.74 26.62
N ALA A 214 -42.42 33.23 27.78
CA ALA A 214 -43.83 32.93 28.03
C ALA A 214 -44.71 34.20 28.12
N ASP A 215 -45.50 34.42 27.07
CA ASP A 215 -46.64 35.32 27.05
C ASP A 215 -47.82 34.71 27.84
N PHE A 216 -48.37 35.42 28.84
CA PHE A 216 -49.51 34.91 29.62
C PHE A 216 -50.84 35.31 28.97
N GLU A 217 -51.61 34.34 28.49
CA GLU A 217 -52.90 34.55 27.83
C GLU A 217 -54.10 34.33 28.78
N LEU A 218 -54.99 35.32 28.91
CA LEU A 218 -56.21 35.24 29.73
C LEU A 218 -57.47 35.49 28.90
N VAL A 219 -58.36 34.50 28.84
CA VAL A 219 -59.55 34.53 28.01
C VAL A 219 -60.82 34.80 28.84
N PHE A 220 -61.61 35.81 28.46
CA PHE A 220 -62.89 36.18 29.08
C PHE A 220 -64.06 35.96 28.11
N ASN A 221 -65.14 35.36 28.61
CA ASN A 221 -66.33 35.00 27.81
C ASN A 221 -67.38 36.13 27.66
N ASP A 222 -67.08 37.35 28.12
CA ASP A 222 -67.97 38.53 28.02
C ASP A 222 -67.20 39.78 27.57
N ASP A 223 -67.91 40.72 26.92
CA ASP A 223 -67.38 42.03 26.50
C ASP A 223 -66.99 42.90 27.72
N ILE A 224 -65.73 42.84 28.16
CA ILE A 224 -65.15 43.78 29.13
C ILE A 224 -64.62 45.00 28.33
N PRO A 225 -65.14 46.24 28.53
CA PRO A 225 -64.67 47.37 27.74
C PRO A 225 -63.19 47.68 28.05
N ARG A 226 -62.35 47.64 27.00
CA ARG A 226 -60.87 47.83 26.99
C ARG A 226 -60.36 49.03 27.80
N GLN A 227 -61.20 50.04 28.02
CA GLN A 227 -60.87 51.27 28.75
C GLN A 227 -60.84 51.17 30.29
N TYR A 228 -61.10 49.98 30.86
CA TYR A 228 -61.12 49.76 32.33
C TYR A 228 -60.06 48.79 32.86
N LEU A 229 -59.25 48.18 31.99
CA LEU A 229 -58.06 47.43 32.37
C LEU A 229 -56.90 48.42 32.50
N THR A 230 -56.37 48.57 33.71
CA THR A 230 -55.18 49.41 33.97
C THR A 230 -54.05 48.53 34.50
N ASP A 231 -52.82 49.02 34.39
CA ASP A 231 -51.54 48.40 34.80
C ASP A 231 -51.48 48.00 36.30
N SER A 232 -52.55 48.28 37.04
CA SER A 232 -52.70 48.03 38.48
C SER A 232 -53.37 46.69 38.80
N TYR A 233 -53.82 45.96 37.77
CA TYR A 233 -54.66 44.76 37.88
C TYR A 233 -53.86 43.46 37.86
N PHE A 234 -52.76 43.43 37.10
CA PHE A 234 -51.81 42.31 37.03
C PHE A 234 -50.50 42.74 37.67
N ILE A 235 -50.04 42.00 38.68
CA ILE A 235 -48.77 42.28 39.36
C ILE A 235 -47.91 41.03 39.26
N LEU A 236 -46.83 41.11 38.49
CA LEU A 236 -45.79 40.09 38.46
C LEU A 236 -44.73 40.44 39.50
N THR A 237 -44.45 39.52 40.41
CA THR A 237 -43.50 39.72 41.51
C THR A 237 -42.38 38.69 41.42
N ASN A 238 -41.14 39.13 41.58
CA ASN A 238 -40.01 38.25 41.81
C ASN A 238 -40.04 37.80 43.28
N ASP A 239 -40.17 36.51 43.55
CA ASP A 239 -40.37 36.02 44.92
C ASP A 239 -39.08 36.05 45.77
N SER A 240 -37.90 36.16 45.14
CA SER A 240 -36.62 36.19 45.85
C SER A 240 -36.36 37.52 46.57
N ASP A 241 -36.76 38.63 45.95
CA ASP A 241 -36.53 39.99 46.46
C ASP A 241 -37.82 40.80 46.66
N ASN A 242 -38.96 40.20 46.32
CA ASN A 242 -40.30 40.74 46.44
C ASN A 242 -40.50 42.04 45.62
N SER A 243 -39.69 42.25 44.58
CA SER A 243 -39.78 43.37 43.65
C SER A 243 -40.82 43.12 42.56
N THR A 244 -41.48 44.21 42.10
CA THR A 244 -42.45 44.13 41.00
C THR A 244 -41.71 44.19 39.66
N VAL A 245 -41.98 43.21 38.79
CA VAL A 245 -41.47 43.16 37.42
C VAL A 245 -42.40 43.99 36.54
N ALA A 246 -41.82 44.88 35.72
CA ALA A 246 -42.59 45.66 34.77
C ALA A 246 -43.12 44.74 33.66
N VAL A 247 -44.41 44.83 33.37
CA VAL A 247 -45.07 44.05 32.31
C VAL A 247 -45.78 45.00 31.34
N GLU A 248 -45.80 44.63 30.07
CA GLU A 248 -46.70 45.17 29.07
C GLU A 248 -47.88 44.22 28.90
N PHE A 249 -49.04 44.75 28.49
CA PHE A 249 -50.18 43.91 28.17
C PHE A 249 -50.78 44.31 26.83
N ASP A 250 -51.10 43.30 26.02
CA ASP A 250 -51.93 43.45 24.83
C ASP A 250 -53.26 42.73 25.03
N THR A 251 -54.26 43.14 24.26
CA THR A 251 -55.59 42.54 24.32
C THR A 251 -56.12 42.33 22.91
N GLU A 252 -56.56 41.12 22.62
CA GLU A 252 -57.16 40.78 21.34
C GLU A 252 -58.49 40.04 21.52
N ILE A 253 -59.21 39.84 20.43
CA ILE A 253 -60.35 38.93 20.40
C ILE A 253 -59.96 37.80 19.48
N ASP A 254 -59.95 36.58 20.01
CA ASP A 254 -59.55 35.39 19.25
C ASP A 254 -60.56 35.07 18.13
N SER A 255 -60.19 34.07 17.32
CA SER A 255 -61.05 33.60 16.23
C SER A 255 -62.39 32.97 16.68
N ASN A 256 -62.55 32.68 17.97
CA ASN A 256 -63.75 32.15 18.59
C ASN A 256 -64.63 33.23 19.26
N GLY A 257 -64.20 34.49 19.22
CA GLY A 257 -64.93 35.63 19.77
C GLY A 257 -64.68 35.88 21.26
N ASN A 258 -63.67 35.24 21.86
CA ASN A 258 -63.33 35.43 23.26
C ASN A 258 -62.33 36.59 23.44
N PHE A 259 -62.41 37.30 24.57
CA PHE A 259 -61.51 38.41 24.86
C PHE A 259 -60.23 37.92 25.53
N VAL A 260 -59.10 38.11 24.86
CA VAL A 260 -57.77 37.62 25.22
C VAL A 260 -56.93 38.75 25.79
N VAL A 261 -56.23 38.50 26.90
CA VAL A 261 -55.21 39.41 27.45
C VAL A 261 -53.86 38.72 27.47
N THR A 262 -52.88 39.26 26.76
CA THR A 262 -51.49 38.79 26.75
C THR A 262 -50.66 39.65 27.69
N ILE A 263 -49.90 39.05 28.61
CA ILE A 263 -49.00 39.77 29.53
C ILE A 263 -47.56 39.38 29.18
N THR A 264 -46.73 40.38 28.89
CA THR A 264 -45.33 40.18 28.49
C THR A 264 -44.40 40.93 29.46
N PRO A 265 -43.46 40.24 30.14
CA PRO A 265 -42.43 40.91 30.93
C PRO A 265 -41.56 41.83 30.07
N LEU A 266 -41.34 43.07 30.52
CA LEU A 266 -40.50 44.04 29.80
C LEU A 266 -38.99 43.85 30.05
N ALA A 267 -38.62 42.85 30.86
CA ALA A 267 -37.26 42.47 31.17
C ALA A 267 -37.17 40.94 31.27
N ASP A 268 -36.04 40.39 30.83
CA ASP A 268 -35.76 38.95 30.89
C ASP A 268 -35.86 38.45 32.34
N LEU A 269 -36.58 37.34 32.54
CA LEU A 269 -36.76 36.72 33.85
C LEU A 269 -35.54 35.84 34.20
N ASP A 270 -35.18 35.78 35.48
CA ASP A 270 -34.07 34.98 36.00
C ASP A 270 -34.48 33.51 36.07
N ASN A 271 -33.75 32.66 35.36
CA ASN A 271 -33.96 31.21 35.24
C ASN A 271 -33.64 30.41 36.51
N SER A 272 -33.48 31.05 37.66
CA SER A 272 -33.23 30.39 38.95
C SER A 272 -34.18 30.86 40.05
N THR A 273 -35.20 31.65 39.70
CA THR A 273 -36.06 32.35 40.64
C THR A 273 -37.54 32.05 40.38
N ASN A 274 -38.33 31.90 41.45
CA ASN A 274 -39.78 31.77 41.33
C ASN A 274 -40.43 33.14 41.13
N TYR A 275 -41.48 33.16 40.30
CA TYR A 275 -42.26 34.35 40.05
C TYR A 275 -43.73 34.11 40.35
N THR A 276 -44.36 35.14 40.92
CA THR A 276 -45.78 35.09 41.29
C THR A 276 -46.56 36.16 40.53
N LEU A 277 -47.51 35.74 39.71
CA LEU A 277 -48.49 36.60 39.04
C LEU A 277 -49.76 36.72 39.91
N THR A 278 -50.05 37.94 40.38
CA THR A 278 -51.28 38.27 41.11
C THR A 278 -52.27 38.98 40.20
N ILE A 279 -53.46 38.41 40.09
CA ILE A 279 -54.62 38.97 39.39
C ILE A 279 -55.60 39.47 40.44
N LYS A 280 -55.79 40.79 40.50
CA LYS A 280 -56.70 41.39 41.49
C LYS A 280 -58.15 41.05 41.20
N ASN A 281 -58.94 40.79 42.24
CA ASN A 281 -60.36 40.46 42.10
C ASN A 281 -61.29 41.71 42.11
N THR A 282 -60.72 42.91 41.99
CA THR A 282 -61.47 44.18 41.94
C THR A 282 -61.09 45.04 40.73
N ILE A 283 -62.08 45.59 40.01
CA ILE A 283 -61.89 46.53 38.90
C ILE A 283 -62.39 47.94 39.24
N LYS A 284 -61.78 48.99 38.67
CA LYS A 284 -62.20 50.39 38.87
C LYS A 284 -63.39 50.73 37.96
N ASN A 285 -64.45 51.32 38.51
CA ASN A 285 -65.58 51.83 37.72
C ASN A 285 -65.38 53.28 37.23
N TYR A 286 -66.36 53.81 36.48
CA TYR A 286 -66.37 55.19 35.93
C TYR A 286 -66.13 56.31 36.98
N ALA A 287 -66.31 56.02 38.27
CA ALA A 287 -66.09 56.96 39.38
C ALA A 287 -64.77 56.71 40.14
N GLY A 288 -63.91 55.79 39.68
CA GLY A 288 -62.66 55.41 40.35
C GLY A 288 -62.86 54.54 41.60
N THR A 289 -64.06 53.99 41.79
CA THR A 289 -64.39 53.11 42.93
C THR A 289 -64.17 51.66 42.55
N ASP A 290 -63.61 50.87 43.46
CA ASP A 290 -63.36 49.44 43.25
C ASP A 290 -64.69 48.67 43.25
N ILE A 291 -64.91 47.85 42.22
CA ILE A 291 -66.01 46.90 42.07
C ILE A 291 -65.42 45.50 42.27
N ASP A 292 -65.98 44.77 43.22
CA ASP A 292 -65.69 43.35 43.48
C ASP A 292 -66.35 42.47 42.41
N LEU A 293 -65.56 41.61 41.77
CA LEU A 293 -66.02 40.69 40.72
C LEU A 293 -66.62 39.38 41.27
N GLY A 294 -66.77 39.26 42.60
CA GLY A 294 -67.52 38.16 43.22
C GLY A 294 -66.67 36.98 43.71
N GLY A 295 -65.34 37.06 43.63
CA GLY A 295 -64.43 36.20 44.40
C GLY A 295 -64.18 36.73 45.82
N THR A 296 -63.66 35.91 46.74
CA THR A 296 -63.32 36.40 48.11
C THR A 296 -61.86 36.83 48.28
N THR A 297 -60.98 36.59 47.28
CA THR A 297 -59.53 36.88 47.31
C THR A 297 -58.95 37.07 45.90
N ASP A 298 -57.82 37.78 45.77
CA ASP A 298 -57.02 37.87 44.54
C ASP A 298 -56.56 36.47 44.10
N LYS A 299 -56.44 36.24 42.78
CA LYS A 299 -55.94 34.97 42.23
C LYS A 299 -54.43 35.06 42.04
N VAL A 300 -53.72 34.07 42.54
CA VAL A 300 -52.26 34.03 42.56
C VAL A 300 -51.80 32.78 41.80
N ILE A 301 -50.83 32.93 40.91
CA ILE A 301 -50.20 31.84 40.16
C ILE A 301 -48.70 31.94 40.41
N THR A 302 -48.10 30.92 41.03
CA THR A 302 -46.65 30.84 41.22
C THR A 302 -46.06 29.79 40.29
N PHE A 303 -45.00 30.16 39.56
CA PHE A 303 -44.30 29.26 38.63
C PHE A 303 -42.78 29.40 38.78
N SER A 304 -42.07 28.34 38.40
CA SER A 304 -40.62 28.18 38.54
C SER A 304 -39.99 27.90 37.17
N THR A 305 -38.86 28.54 36.87
CA THR A 305 -38.10 28.33 35.65
C THR A 305 -36.88 27.45 35.94
N GLU A 306 -37.03 26.18 36.35
CA GLU A 306 -35.86 25.29 36.39
C GLU A 306 -35.41 24.96 34.94
N ALA A 307 -34.11 24.66 34.76
CA ALA A 307 -33.59 24.24 33.45
C ALA A 307 -33.95 22.77 33.18
N ALA A 308 -34.13 22.40 31.90
CA ALA A 308 -34.29 21.00 31.51
C ALA A 308 -33.11 20.15 32.02
N ALA A 309 -33.39 18.93 32.47
CA ALA A 309 -32.34 18.03 32.94
C ALA A 309 -31.44 17.59 31.78
N ASN A 310 -30.14 17.89 31.86
CA ASN A 310 -29.12 17.50 30.87
C ASN A 310 -29.16 15.99 30.54
N LEU A 311 -29.15 15.64 29.25
CA LEU A 311 -29.02 14.26 28.78
C LEU A 311 -27.54 13.95 28.46
N ALA A 312 -27.05 12.82 28.95
CA ALA A 312 -25.66 12.44 28.69
C ALA A 312 -25.39 12.20 27.18
N PRO A 313 -24.17 12.51 26.69
CA PRO A 313 -23.80 12.34 25.29
C PRO A 313 -23.74 10.85 24.90
N VAL A 314 -23.63 10.54 23.61
CA VAL A 314 -23.39 9.19 23.08
C VAL A 314 -21.98 9.09 22.55
N ALA A 315 -21.16 8.26 23.21
CA ALA A 315 -19.78 7.97 22.78
C ALA A 315 -19.76 6.98 21.61
N ASN A 316 -18.84 7.18 20.67
CA ASN A 316 -18.54 6.23 19.59
C ASN A 316 -17.02 6.19 19.35
N ALA A 317 -16.39 5.10 19.77
CA ALA A 317 -14.95 4.87 19.69
C ALA A 317 -14.48 4.36 18.31
N GLY A 318 -15.42 4.10 17.38
CA GLY A 318 -15.15 3.50 16.09
C GLY A 318 -15.08 1.97 16.13
N ALA A 319 -14.75 1.35 15.00
CA ALA A 319 -14.69 -0.11 14.89
C ALA A 319 -13.37 -0.69 15.41
N ASP A 320 -13.41 -1.93 15.91
CA ASP A 320 -12.24 -2.71 16.30
C ASP A 320 -11.22 -2.82 15.16
N GLN A 321 -9.93 -2.74 15.52
CA GLN A 321 -8.82 -2.74 14.56
C GLN A 321 -7.89 -3.92 14.78
N THR A 322 -7.48 -4.57 13.69
CA THR A 322 -6.44 -5.60 13.71
C THR A 322 -5.28 -5.17 12.83
N VAL A 323 -4.10 -5.03 13.42
CA VAL A 323 -2.88 -4.57 12.74
C VAL A 323 -1.69 -5.45 13.06
N THR A 324 -0.60 -5.30 12.31
CA THR A 324 0.69 -5.93 12.62
C THR A 324 1.57 -4.95 13.41
N SER A 325 2.36 -5.46 14.36
CA SER A 325 3.31 -4.67 15.16
C SER A 325 4.13 -3.70 14.30
N GLY A 326 4.21 -2.43 14.73
CA GLY A 326 4.88 -1.34 13.99
C GLY A 326 3.99 -0.54 13.05
N THR A 327 2.72 -0.94 12.86
CA THR A 327 1.73 -0.18 12.10
C THR A 327 1.09 0.91 12.97
N SER A 328 0.93 2.13 12.43
CA SER A 328 0.20 3.20 13.12
C SER A 328 -1.31 2.92 13.12
N VAL A 329 -1.93 2.97 14.30
CA VAL A 329 -3.38 2.85 14.52
C VAL A 329 -3.95 4.24 14.73
N THR A 330 -5.06 4.56 14.06
CA THR A 330 -5.77 5.84 14.23
C THR A 330 -7.11 5.58 14.88
N LEU A 331 -7.39 6.28 15.99
CA LEU A 331 -8.66 6.24 16.70
C LEU A 331 -9.38 7.58 16.49
N ASP A 332 -10.68 7.53 16.21
CA ASP A 332 -11.47 8.70 15.83
C ASP A 332 -12.86 8.65 16.47
N ALA A 333 -13.17 9.69 17.26
CA ALA A 333 -14.42 9.85 17.98
C ALA A 333 -15.42 10.75 17.25
N SER A 334 -15.15 11.14 16.00
CA SER A 334 -15.97 12.08 15.21
C SER A 334 -17.44 11.68 15.04
N SER A 335 -17.78 10.42 15.29
CA SER A 335 -19.16 9.90 15.27
C SER A 335 -19.86 9.92 16.63
N SER A 336 -19.22 10.47 17.67
CA SER A 336 -19.86 10.74 18.96
C SER A 336 -20.81 11.94 18.83
N SER A 337 -21.93 11.94 19.54
CA SER A 337 -22.97 12.96 19.41
C SER A 337 -23.63 13.30 20.73
N ASP A 338 -24.17 14.50 20.83
CA ASP A 338 -24.99 14.97 21.93
C ASP A 338 -26.30 15.55 21.36
N SER A 339 -27.43 15.25 22.00
CA SER A 339 -28.77 15.52 21.45
C SER A 339 -29.36 16.86 21.86
N ASP A 340 -28.95 17.37 23.02
CA ASP A 340 -29.42 18.59 23.67
C ASP A 340 -28.28 19.60 23.90
N GLY A 341 -27.02 19.16 23.78
CA GLY A 341 -25.84 20.01 23.93
C GLY A 341 -24.74 19.79 22.88
N THR A 342 -23.51 20.06 23.30
CA THR A 342 -22.29 19.85 22.50
C THR A 342 -21.23 19.10 23.29
N ILE A 343 -20.42 18.28 22.60
CA ILE A 343 -19.31 17.58 23.27
C ILE A 343 -18.20 18.58 23.62
N ALA A 344 -18.00 18.80 24.92
CA ALA A 344 -16.98 19.68 25.46
C ALA A 344 -15.58 19.03 25.49
N SER A 345 -15.47 17.71 25.72
CA SER A 345 -14.16 17.04 25.77
C SER A 345 -14.18 15.55 25.41
N TYR A 346 -12.99 15.05 25.02
CA TYR A 346 -12.72 13.65 24.71
C TYR A 346 -11.58 13.14 25.59
N SER A 347 -11.62 11.87 25.97
CA SER A 347 -10.52 11.19 26.65
C SER A 347 -10.43 9.73 26.20
N TRP A 348 -9.29 9.36 25.64
CA TRP A 348 -8.98 7.99 25.26
C TRP A 348 -8.04 7.39 26.30
N ALA A 349 -8.39 6.25 26.88
CA ALA A 349 -7.60 5.61 27.91
C ALA A 349 -7.49 4.09 27.71
N GLU A 350 -6.33 3.53 28.05
CA GLU A 350 -6.15 2.09 28.23
C GLU A 350 -6.00 1.81 29.74
N GLY A 351 -7.01 1.20 30.33
CA GLY A 351 -7.12 1.08 31.79
C GLY A 351 -7.11 2.45 32.47
N SER A 352 -6.16 2.69 33.37
CA SER A 352 -6.02 3.99 34.06
C SER A 352 -5.12 4.99 33.32
N THR A 353 -4.56 4.63 32.16
CA THR A 353 -3.57 5.46 31.45
C THR A 353 -4.25 6.20 30.31
N VAL A 354 -4.28 7.54 30.39
CA VAL A 354 -4.79 8.38 29.31
C VAL A 354 -3.79 8.38 28.15
N LEU A 355 -4.26 8.00 26.97
CA LEU A 355 -3.51 7.97 25.72
C LEU A 355 -3.61 9.30 24.96
N SER A 356 -4.79 9.94 24.97
CA SER A 356 -5.05 11.20 24.27
C SER A 356 -6.31 11.89 24.79
N THR A 357 -6.41 13.20 24.59
CA THR A 357 -7.63 14.01 24.84
C THR A 357 -8.16 14.70 23.58
N ASN A 358 -7.61 14.36 22.42
CA ASN A 358 -8.09 14.87 21.14
C ASN A 358 -9.25 14.01 20.63
N SER A 359 -10.13 14.60 19.82
CA SER A 359 -11.23 13.89 19.14
C SER A 359 -10.72 12.77 18.22
N SER A 360 -9.50 12.89 17.69
CA SER A 360 -8.80 11.81 17.00
C SER A 360 -7.30 11.86 17.26
N PHE A 361 -6.65 10.70 17.30
CA PHE A 361 -5.19 10.59 17.38
C PHE A 361 -4.68 9.29 16.76
N SER A 362 -3.39 9.27 16.43
CA SER A 362 -2.70 8.09 15.94
C SER A 362 -1.58 7.67 16.89
N LYS A 363 -1.41 6.36 17.08
CA LYS A 363 -0.37 5.76 17.92
C LYS A 363 0.23 4.53 17.20
N SER A 364 1.55 4.41 17.17
CA SER A 364 2.27 3.38 16.40
C SER A 364 3.08 2.38 17.25
N ASP A 365 3.15 2.60 18.56
CA ASP A 365 3.96 1.85 19.52
C ASP A 365 3.10 0.96 20.44
N PHE A 366 1.95 0.49 19.97
CA PHE A 366 1.21 -0.57 20.67
C PHE A 366 2.05 -1.85 20.71
N SER A 367 2.12 -2.50 21.89
CA SER A 367 2.78 -3.79 22.04
C SER A 367 2.02 -4.90 21.32
N VAL A 368 2.68 -6.01 20.99
CA VAL A 368 1.98 -7.21 20.48
C VAL A 368 1.00 -7.72 21.53
N GLY A 369 -0.26 -7.93 21.14
CA GLY A 369 -1.33 -8.32 22.04
C GLY A 369 -2.65 -7.63 21.70
N THR A 370 -3.62 -7.78 22.60
CA THR A 370 -4.92 -7.13 22.50
C THR A 370 -4.98 -5.97 23.49
N HIS A 371 -5.29 -4.78 22.99
CA HIS A 371 -5.43 -3.54 23.74
C HIS A 371 -6.91 -3.15 23.75
N ASN A 372 -7.50 -2.94 24.94
CA ASN A 372 -8.86 -2.42 25.06
C ASN A 372 -8.79 -0.94 25.43
N ILE A 373 -9.28 -0.07 24.53
CA ILE A 373 -9.16 1.37 24.67
C ILE A 373 -10.56 1.95 24.84
N THR A 374 -10.77 2.62 25.97
CA THR A 374 -12.03 3.27 26.30
C THR A 374 -11.98 4.73 25.90
N LEU A 375 -12.92 5.15 25.05
CA LEU A 375 -13.27 6.54 24.83
C LEU A 375 -14.24 6.99 25.92
N THR A 376 -13.99 8.15 26.53
CA THR A 376 -14.94 8.90 27.36
C THR A 376 -15.19 10.25 26.70
N VAL A 377 -16.46 10.60 26.51
CA VAL A 377 -16.89 11.93 26.03
C VAL A 377 -17.67 12.64 27.13
N THR A 378 -17.48 13.96 27.25
CA THR A 378 -18.17 14.82 28.22
C THR A 378 -18.88 15.93 27.47
N ASP A 379 -20.16 16.16 27.77
CA ASP A 379 -20.94 17.29 27.22
C ASP A 379 -20.58 18.63 27.89
N ASP A 380 -21.23 19.71 27.46
CA ASP A 380 -21.06 21.07 27.96
C ASP A 380 -21.66 21.31 29.36
N ASP A 381 -22.52 20.41 29.84
CA ASP A 381 -23.13 20.42 31.17
C ASP A 381 -22.47 19.42 32.15
N GLY A 382 -21.42 18.73 31.71
CA GLY A 382 -20.56 17.86 32.49
C GLY A 382 -21.00 16.39 32.59
N ALA A 383 -22.07 15.93 31.92
CA ALA A 383 -22.39 14.51 31.88
C ALA A 383 -21.49 13.76 30.88
N THR A 384 -21.36 12.45 31.08
CA THR A 384 -20.35 11.64 30.38
C THR A 384 -20.92 10.34 29.84
N SER A 385 -20.33 9.85 28.75
CA SER A 385 -20.57 8.51 28.20
C SER A 385 -19.26 7.87 27.73
N THR A 386 -19.25 6.55 27.65
CA THR A 386 -18.08 5.77 27.23
C THR A 386 -18.39 4.77 26.13
N ASP A 387 -17.40 4.48 25.29
CA ASP A 387 -17.42 3.39 24.30
C ASP A 387 -16.02 2.77 24.17
N ASP A 388 -15.93 1.49 23.85
CA ASP A 388 -14.68 0.74 23.80
C ASP A 388 -14.29 0.39 22.35
N VAL A 389 -13.00 0.47 22.03
CA VAL A 389 -12.42 -0.05 20.78
C VAL A 389 -11.30 -1.03 21.09
N ILE A 390 -11.35 -2.21 20.46
CA ILE A 390 -10.32 -3.25 20.62
C ILE A 390 -9.29 -3.12 19.50
N VAL A 391 -8.02 -2.94 19.89
CA VAL A 391 -6.88 -2.94 18.97
C VAL A 391 -6.10 -4.23 19.17
N THR A 392 -6.15 -5.13 18.20
CA THR A 392 -5.37 -6.37 18.18
C THR A 392 -4.11 -6.19 17.33
N VAL A 393 -2.95 -6.23 17.99
CA VAL A 393 -1.64 -6.13 17.35
C VAL A 393 -1.02 -7.51 17.24
N ASN A 394 -1.00 -8.05 16.03
CA ASN A 394 -0.35 -9.32 15.73
C ASN A 394 1.18 -9.13 15.69
N ALA A 395 1.91 -10.15 16.14
CA ALA A 395 3.36 -10.21 15.92
C ALA A 395 3.66 -10.17 14.42
N ALA A 396 4.67 -9.40 14.03
CA ALA A 396 5.20 -9.47 12.68
C ALA A 396 5.74 -10.89 12.42
N ALA A 397 5.49 -11.43 11.23
CA ALA A 397 6.10 -12.68 10.83
C ALA A 397 7.60 -12.47 10.67
N ASN A 398 8.40 -13.35 11.27
CA ASN A 398 9.85 -13.30 11.16
C ASN A 398 10.29 -13.43 9.70
N VAL A 399 11.10 -12.49 9.21
CA VAL A 399 11.78 -12.63 7.92
C VAL A 399 13.08 -13.39 8.17
N ILE A 400 13.26 -14.55 7.53
CA ILE A 400 14.51 -15.31 7.69
C ILE A 400 15.71 -14.47 7.25
N PRO A 401 16.89 -14.64 7.87
CA PRO A 401 18.08 -13.88 7.51
C PRO A 401 18.51 -14.26 6.08
N VAL A 402 19.36 -13.45 5.48
CA VAL A 402 20.02 -13.75 4.20
C VAL A 402 21.50 -14.00 4.48
N ALA A 403 21.90 -15.27 4.36
CA ALA A 403 23.30 -15.65 4.41
C ALA A 403 24.04 -15.14 3.18
N ASN A 404 25.24 -14.61 3.38
CA ASN A 404 26.18 -14.25 2.32
C ASN A 404 27.55 -14.82 2.70
N ALA A 405 27.98 -15.88 2.01
CA ALA A 405 29.22 -16.60 2.27
C ALA A 405 30.46 -15.90 1.65
N GLY A 406 30.27 -14.76 1.00
CA GLY A 406 31.29 -14.07 0.22
C GLY A 406 31.47 -14.70 -1.18
N ALA A 407 32.30 -14.05 -2.00
CA ALA A 407 32.59 -14.54 -3.34
C ALA A 407 33.45 -15.81 -3.31
N ASP A 408 33.24 -16.69 -4.31
CA ASP A 408 34.10 -17.84 -4.55
C ASP A 408 35.57 -17.41 -4.67
N GLN A 409 36.46 -18.17 -4.03
CA GLN A 409 37.88 -17.83 -3.97
C GLN A 409 38.70 -18.88 -4.70
N THR A 410 39.67 -18.41 -5.47
CA THR A 410 40.66 -19.27 -6.10
C THR A 410 42.03 -18.93 -5.53
N VAL A 411 42.67 -19.89 -4.88
CA VAL A 411 43.96 -19.68 -4.22
C VAL A 411 44.96 -20.77 -4.60
N THR A 412 46.20 -20.57 -4.15
CA THR A 412 47.31 -21.49 -4.32
C THR A 412 47.52 -22.29 -3.03
N GLN A 413 47.94 -23.55 -3.14
CA GLN A 413 48.20 -24.39 -1.97
C GLN A 413 49.15 -23.70 -0.97
N GLY A 414 48.74 -23.65 0.30
CA GLY A 414 49.48 -22.99 1.39
C GLY A 414 49.12 -21.51 1.59
N SER A 415 48.30 -20.90 0.73
CA SER A 415 47.72 -19.58 0.99
C SER A 415 46.81 -19.61 2.21
N THR A 416 46.87 -18.56 3.03
CA THR A 416 45.86 -18.32 4.05
C THR A 416 44.64 -17.69 3.40
N VAL A 417 43.51 -18.37 3.47
CA VAL A 417 42.21 -17.93 2.94
C VAL A 417 41.42 -17.28 4.07
N THR A 418 40.91 -16.08 3.86
CA THR A 418 39.94 -15.45 4.76
C THR A 418 38.54 -15.79 4.27
N ILE A 419 37.74 -16.41 5.11
CA ILE A 419 36.35 -16.76 4.84
C ILE A 419 35.50 -15.83 5.71
N ASP A 420 34.70 -14.98 5.06
CA ASP A 420 33.99 -13.89 5.73
C ASP A 420 32.51 -13.86 5.34
N GLY A 421 31.66 -14.13 6.32
CA GLY A 421 30.21 -14.11 6.19
C GLY A 421 29.57 -12.87 6.80
N SER A 422 30.35 -11.88 7.23
CA SER A 422 29.85 -10.70 7.94
C SER A 422 28.91 -9.84 7.11
N ALA A 423 28.87 -10.04 5.79
CA ALA A 423 27.92 -9.38 4.88
C ALA A 423 26.52 -10.00 4.91
N SER A 424 26.33 -11.10 5.64
CA SER A 424 25.00 -11.67 5.90
C SER A 424 24.15 -10.64 6.65
N SER A 425 22.85 -10.57 6.33
CA SER A 425 21.95 -9.56 6.85
C SER A 425 20.62 -10.14 7.29
N ASP A 426 19.92 -9.40 8.13
CA ASP A 426 18.56 -9.68 8.56
C ASP A 426 17.80 -8.35 8.53
N SER A 427 16.64 -8.33 7.86
CA SER A 427 15.89 -7.11 7.58
C SER A 427 14.98 -6.66 8.73
N ASP A 428 14.54 -7.58 9.58
CA ASP A 428 13.66 -7.31 10.73
C ASP A 428 14.32 -7.66 12.08
N GLY A 429 15.51 -8.26 12.06
CA GLY A 429 16.23 -8.65 13.26
C GLY A 429 17.74 -8.47 13.20
N SER A 430 18.45 -9.39 13.85
CA SER A 430 19.90 -9.44 13.95
C SER A 430 20.37 -10.88 13.93
N ILE A 431 21.49 -11.14 13.25
CA ILE A 431 22.13 -12.46 13.21
C ILE A 431 22.78 -12.75 14.57
N VAL A 432 22.38 -13.86 15.20
CA VAL A 432 22.89 -14.28 16.52
C VAL A 432 23.90 -15.42 16.45
N SER A 433 23.96 -16.16 15.34
CA SER A 433 25.01 -17.17 15.14
C SER A 433 25.40 -17.38 13.68
N TYR A 434 26.68 -17.73 13.50
CA TYR A 434 27.26 -18.17 12.24
C TYR A 434 27.77 -19.60 12.40
N GLN A 435 27.64 -20.43 11.37
CA GLN A 435 28.19 -21.78 11.34
C GLN A 435 28.72 -22.09 9.95
N TRP A 436 30.02 -22.40 9.89
CA TRP A 436 30.71 -22.77 8.66
C TRP A 436 31.00 -24.27 8.64
N MET A 437 30.50 -24.96 7.61
CA MET A 437 30.64 -26.41 7.44
C MET A 437 31.31 -26.74 6.11
N GLU A 438 32.14 -27.78 6.09
CA GLU A 438 32.58 -28.45 4.86
C GLU A 438 32.09 -29.90 4.88
N GLY A 439 31.09 -30.20 4.04
CA GLY A 439 30.32 -31.43 4.16
C GLY A 439 29.67 -31.54 5.55
N SER A 440 30.04 -32.57 6.32
CA SER A 440 29.58 -32.77 7.70
C SER A 440 30.54 -32.26 8.78
N THR A 441 31.63 -31.60 8.39
CA THR A 441 32.69 -31.14 9.32
C THR A 441 32.50 -29.67 9.66
N LEU A 442 32.43 -29.34 10.96
CA LEU A 442 32.40 -27.96 11.44
C LEU A 442 33.79 -27.32 11.32
N LEU A 443 33.86 -26.18 10.64
CA LEU A 443 35.08 -25.38 10.49
C LEU A 443 35.17 -24.23 11.50
N SER A 444 34.07 -23.47 11.67
CA SER A 444 34.05 -22.27 12.53
C SER A 444 32.62 -21.87 12.93
N ASN A 445 32.48 -21.17 14.06
CA ASN A 445 31.24 -20.48 14.46
C ASN A 445 31.37 -18.94 14.48
N ASN A 446 32.49 -18.42 13.99
CA ASN A 446 32.71 -16.97 13.90
C ASN A 446 32.17 -16.44 12.56
N ALA A 447 31.78 -15.16 12.54
CA ALA A 447 31.36 -14.48 11.31
C ALA A 447 32.45 -14.52 10.23
N SER A 448 33.72 -14.40 10.65
CA SER A 448 34.90 -14.48 9.79
C SER A 448 35.98 -15.32 10.45
N PHE A 449 36.75 -16.08 9.66
CA PHE A 449 37.91 -16.83 10.12
C PHE A 449 38.90 -17.05 8.97
N THR A 450 40.13 -17.45 9.32
CA THR A 450 41.16 -17.78 8.34
C THR A 450 41.52 -19.27 8.40
N LYS A 451 41.83 -19.85 7.24
CA LYS A 451 42.28 -21.24 7.10
C LYS A 451 43.37 -21.34 6.03
N SER A 452 44.46 -22.06 6.30
CA SER A 452 45.65 -22.08 5.42
C SER A 452 46.08 -23.48 4.95
N ASP A 453 45.38 -24.51 5.39
CA ASP A 453 45.71 -25.93 5.21
C ASP A 453 44.74 -26.65 4.26
N PHE A 454 44.04 -25.92 3.38
CA PHE A 454 43.25 -26.54 2.32
C PHE A 454 44.14 -27.39 1.39
N THR A 455 43.66 -28.57 1.05
CA THR A 455 44.32 -29.46 0.09
C THR A 455 44.10 -28.98 -1.34
N VAL A 456 44.89 -29.46 -2.31
CA VAL A 456 44.64 -29.15 -3.73
C VAL A 456 43.31 -29.76 -4.17
N GLY A 457 42.47 -28.96 -4.82
CA GLY A 457 41.13 -29.34 -5.26
C GLY A 457 40.09 -28.27 -4.95
N THR A 458 38.83 -28.61 -5.17
CA THR A 458 37.70 -27.73 -4.89
C THR A 458 37.08 -28.08 -3.54
N HIS A 459 36.94 -27.07 -2.69
CA HIS A 459 36.36 -27.16 -1.36
C HIS A 459 35.08 -26.31 -1.31
N THR A 460 33.93 -26.91 -1.02
CA THR A 460 32.66 -26.16 -0.89
C THR A 460 32.31 -26.01 0.58
N LEU A 461 32.26 -24.77 1.05
CA LEU A 461 31.95 -24.41 2.42
C LEU A 461 30.53 -23.85 2.46
N ALA A 462 29.70 -24.38 3.34
CA ALA A 462 28.37 -23.88 3.62
C ALA A 462 28.40 -22.97 4.85
N LEU A 463 27.98 -21.72 4.68
CA LEU A 463 27.63 -20.81 5.77
C LEU A 463 26.15 -21.00 6.11
N THR A 464 25.85 -21.25 7.38
CA THR A 464 24.52 -21.17 7.95
C THR A 464 24.47 -20.01 8.93
N VAL A 465 23.54 -19.07 8.76
CA VAL A 465 23.29 -17.98 9.71
C VAL A 465 21.94 -18.17 10.37
N THR A 466 21.83 -17.78 11.64
CA THR A 466 20.59 -17.83 12.42
C THR A 466 20.29 -16.46 13.01
N ASP A 467 19.05 -16.00 12.88
CA ASP A 467 18.58 -14.74 13.44
C ASP A 467 18.16 -14.87 14.93
N ASN A 468 17.82 -13.74 15.55
CA ASN A 468 17.36 -13.65 16.95
C ASN A 468 15.98 -14.27 17.22
N ASN A 469 15.30 -14.75 16.18
CA ASN A 469 13.99 -15.39 16.21
C ASN A 469 14.04 -16.85 15.72
N ASN A 470 15.25 -17.42 15.58
CA ASN A 470 15.56 -18.77 15.12
C ASN A 470 15.27 -19.07 13.63
N GLY A 471 15.07 -18.05 12.79
CA GLY A 471 15.10 -18.19 11.34
C GLY A 471 16.52 -18.50 10.87
N VAL A 472 16.63 -19.33 9.82
CA VAL A 472 17.92 -19.85 9.33
C VAL A 472 17.99 -19.72 7.82
N HIS A 473 19.16 -19.33 7.31
CA HIS A 473 19.47 -19.37 5.88
C HIS A 473 20.88 -19.88 5.65
N THR A 474 21.08 -20.48 4.47
CA THR A 474 22.37 -21.06 4.07
C THR A 474 22.84 -20.47 2.76
N ASP A 475 24.13 -20.19 2.66
CA ASP A 475 24.82 -19.83 1.42
C ASP A 475 26.13 -20.62 1.33
N THR A 476 26.69 -20.77 0.14
CA THR A 476 27.92 -21.54 -0.08
C THR A 476 28.98 -20.71 -0.75
N VAL A 477 30.23 -20.89 -0.31
CA VAL A 477 31.42 -20.38 -1.00
C VAL A 477 32.29 -21.54 -1.45
N THR A 478 32.77 -21.46 -2.67
CA THR A 478 33.69 -22.43 -3.25
C THR A 478 35.12 -21.90 -3.15
N ILE A 479 35.99 -22.66 -2.51
CA ILE A 479 37.42 -22.42 -2.43
C ILE A 479 38.11 -23.39 -3.38
N THR A 480 38.57 -22.89 -4.52
CA THR A 480 39.38 -23.66 -5.47
C THR A 480 40.85 -23.49 -5.14
N VAL A 481 41.47 -24.54 -4.63
CA VAL A 481 42.88 -24.56 -4.26
C VAL A 481 43.67 -25.25 -5.35
N ASN A 482 44.42 -24.46 -6.08
CA ASN A 482 45.33 -24.95 -7.09
C ASN A 482 46.61 -25.43 -6.43
N ALA A 483 47.27 -26.42 -7.04
CA ALA A 483 48.59 -26.83 -6.60
C ALA A 483 49.49 -25.60 -6.47
N ALA A 484 50.29 -25.56 -5.40
CA ALA A 484 51.37 -24.60 -5.34
C ALA A 484 52.18 -24.73 -6.64
N PRO A 485 52.51 -23.62 -7.32
CA PRO A 485 53.50 -23.71 -8.38
C PRO A 485 54.70 -24.44 -7.78
N ALA A 486 55.23 -25.42 -8.49
CA ALA A 486 56.49 -26.03 -8.10
C ALA A 486 57.53 -24.90 -8.03
N GLY A 487 57.80 -24.40 -6.82
CA GLY A 487 58.81 -23.38 -6.58
C GLY A 487 58.29 -22.05 -6.04
N GLY A 488 58.21 -21.96 -4.71
CA GLY A 488 58.88 -20.84 -4.07
C GLY A 488 60.38 -20.97 -4.34
N ASN A 489 60.87 -20.39 -5.43
CA ASN A 489 62.30 -20.29 -5.69
C ASN A 489 62.84 -19.07 -4.94
N THR A 490 63.05 -19.21 -3.63
CA THR A 490 64.07 -18.43 -2.94
C THR A 490 65.40 -18.88 -3.50
N GLY A 491 65.90 -18.16 -4.51
CA GLY A 491 67.23 -18.27 -5.09
C GLY A 491 68.02 -19.53 -4.76
N GLY A 492 67.78 -20.61 -5.50
CA GLY A 492 68.67 -21.77 -5.53
C GLY A 492 67.95 -23.10 -5.39
N ASN A 493 67.30 -23.59 -6.45
CA ASN A 493 67.13 -25.02 -6.66
C ASN A 493 67.04 -25.38 -8.15
N THR A 494 67.59 -26.55 -8.49
CA THR A 494 68.18 -26.95 -9.77
C THR A 494 67.26 -27.77 -10.68
N THR A 495 65.95 -27.51 -10.70
CA THR A 495 65.03 -28.19 -11.62
C THR A 495 64.44 -27.17 -12.58
N ASN A 496 65.03 -27.00 -13.76
CA ASN A 496 64.48 -26.19 -14.85
C ASN A 496 63.49 -27.06 -15.64
N ASN A 497 62.23 -27.12 -15.23
CA ASN A 497 61.20 -27.87 -15.95
C ASN A 497 60.92 -27.21 -17.32
N PRO A 498 60.73 -28.00 -18.38
CA PRO A 498 60.44 -27.48 -19.73
C PRO A 498 59.03 -26.91 -19.86
N LEU A 499 58.89 -25.95 -20.77
CA LEU A 499 57.62 -25.69 -21.46
C LEU A 499 57.31 -26.92 -22.33
N ILE A 500 56.12 -27.48 -22.19
CA ILE A 500 55.64 -28.60 -23.01
C ILE A 500 54.42 -28.14 -23.79
N ILE A 501 54.47 -28.27 -25.11
CA ILE A 501 53.36 -27.97 -26.01
C ILE A 501 53.00 -29.21 -26.82
N ASP A 502 51.71 -29.41 -27.02
CA ASP A 502 51.21 -30.43 -27.92
C ASP A 502 51.01 -29.79 -29.29
N ILE A 503 51.53 -30.45 -30.32
CA ILE A 503 51.40 -30.04 -31.71
C ILE A 503 50.72 -31.13 -32.54
N ASP A 504 50.13 -30.74 -33.67
CA ASP A 504 49.59 -31.62 -34.69
C ASP A 504 50.03 -31.11 -36.07
N THR A 505 50.98 -31.82 -36.68
CA THR A 505 51.55 -31.42 -37.97
C THR A 505 50.60 -31.62 -39.13
N THR A 506 49.47 -32.33 -38.95
CA THR A 506 48.42 -32.47 -39.97
C THR A 506 47.62 -31.19 -40.20
N LYS A 507 47.74 -30.21 -39.29
CA LYS A 507 47.03 -28.93 -39.35
C LYS A 507 47.62 -28.02 -40.43
N ALA A 508 46.77 -27.55 -41.34
CA ALA A 508 47.14 -26.57 -42.35
C ALA A 508 46.96 -25.12 -41.84
N PRO A 509 47.72 -24.14 -42.37
CA PRO A 509 47.45 -22.72 -42.12
C PRO A 509 46.11 -22.30 -42.72
N LEU A 510 45.34 -21.44 -42.03
CA LEU A 510 44.03 -20.94 -42.49
C LEU A 510 44.05 -20.34 -43.90
N SER A 511 45.12 -19.66 -44.31
CA SER A 511 45.21 -19.04 -45.64
C SER A 511 45.30 -20.03 -46.80
N TYR A 512 45.57 -21.31 -46.51
CA TYR A 512 45.67 -22.39 -47.51
C TYR A 512 44.54 -23.41 -47.38
N ALA A 513 43.57 -23.19 -46.49
CA ALA A 513 42.49 -24.12 -46.21
C ALA A 513 41.41 -24.12 -47.32
N THR A 514 41.73 -24.68 -48.48
CA THR A 514 40.72 -25.35 -49.30
C THR A 514 40.41 -26.68 -48.63
N ASN A 515 39.45 -26.72 -47.69
CA ASN A 515 38.66 -27.89 -47.24
C ASN A 515 39.33 -29.30 -47.15
N ASN A 516 40.65 -29.38 -47.02
CA ASN A 516 41.41 -30.62 -46.97
C ASN A 516 42.43 -30.50 -45.83
N SER A 517 42.02 -30.92 -44.65
CA SER A 517 42.77 -30.91 -43.38
C SER A 517 43.87 -31.98 -43.30
N ASN A 518 44.40 -32.43 -44.44
CA ASN A 518 45.44 -33.45 -44.53
C ASN A 518 46.69 -32.85 -45.18
N THR A 519 47.53 -32.20 -44.38
CA THR A 519 48.90 -31.87 -44.80
C THR A 519 49.76 -33.14 -44.71
N THR A 520 50.81 -33.22 -45.54
CA THR A 520 51.90 -34.21 -45.38
C THR A 520 53.06 -33.62 -44.60
N ASP A 521 52.80 -32.58 -43.81
CA ASP A 521 53.83 -31.84 -43.10
C ASP A 521 54.31 -32.66 -41.90
N THR A 522 55.62 -32.74 -41.76
CA THR A 522 56.32 -33.58 -40.76
C THR A 522 57.32 -32.76 -39.97
N GLU A 523 57.21 -31.44 -40.00
CA GLU A 523 58.16 -30.55 -39.36
C GLU A 523 57.48 -29.58 -38.39
N PHE A 524 58.22 -29.14 -37.38
CA PHE A 524 57.83 -28.03 -36.51
C PHE A 524 59.07 -27.22 -36.11
N SER A 525 59.04 -25.92 -36.34
CA SER A 525 60.20 -25.05 -36.12
C SER A 525 60.04 -24.12 -34.92
N ILE A 526 61.11 -24.02 -34.14
CA ILE A 526 61.23 -23.17 -32.96
C ILE A 526 62.42 -22.23 -33.15
N LYS A 527 62.19 -20.94 -32.92
CA LYS A 527 63.21 -19.91 -32.99
C LYS A 527 63.45 -19.30 -31.62
N ASN A 528 64.70 -19.34 -31.17
CA ASN A 528 65.13 -18.59 -29.99
C ASN A 528 65.23 -17.09 -30.36
N THR A 529 64.44 -16.24 -29.71
CA THR A 529 64.44 -14.79 -29.97
C THR A 529 65.04 -13.98 -28.82
N HIS A 530 65.60 -14.61 -27.79
CA HIS A 530 66.14 -13.92 -26.64
C HIS A 530 67.67 -13.94 -26.56
N ILE A 531 68.25 -12.74 -26.47
CA ILE A 531 69.70 -12.53 -26.33
C ILE A 531 70.14 -13.04 -24.97
N GLY A 532 71.06 -14.01 -24.93
CA GLY A 532 71.61 -14.53 -23.67
C GLY A 532 70.88 -15.74 -23.07
N SER A 533 69.75 -16.16 -23.67
CA SER A 533 69.13 -17.47 -23.37
C SER A 533 69.73 -18.56 -24.26
N ILE A 534 69.94 -19.74 -23.68
CA ILE A 534 70.22 -20.97 -24.43
C ILE A 534 69.09 -21.96 -24.16
N LEU A 535 68.49 -22.46 -25.24
CA LEU A 535 67.40 -23.43 -25.15
C LEU A 535 67.88 -24.81 -25.55
N SER A 536 67.33 -25.82 -24.88
CA SER A 536 67.29 -27.19 -25.36
C SER A 536 65.88 -27.52 -25.86
N ILE A 537 65.83 -28.32 -26.93
CA ILE A 537 64.60 -28.82 -27.54
C ILE A 537 64.64 -30.35 -27.47
N ASP A 538 63.54 -30.94 -27.02
CA ASP A 538 63.20 -32.36 -27.10
C ASP A 538 61.90 -32.47 -27.92
N CYS A 539 62.01 -32.93 -29.16
CA CYS A 539 60.96 -32.88 -30.18
C CYS A 539 59.82 -33.87 -29.93
N GLU A 540 60.07 -34.93 -29.16
CA GLU A 540 59.12 -36.00 -28.87
C GLU A 540 58.74 -36.06 -27.38
N ASN A 541 59.36 -35.20 -26.56
CA ASN A 541 59.27 -35.22 -25.12
C ASN A 541 59.60 -36.63 -24.55
N ASP A 542 60.55 -37.32 -25.18
CA ASP A 542 60.92 -38.70 -24.82
C ASP A 542 62.04 -38.77 -23.76
N GLY A 543 62.54 -37.59 -23.34
CA GLY A 543 63.64 -37.42 -22.41
C GLY A 543 64.99 -37.22 -23.09
N THR A 544 65.07 -37.33 -24.42
CA THR A 544 66.28 -37.14 -25.23
C THR A 544 66.21 -35.79 -25.94
N GLN A 545 67.11 -34.88 -25.58
CA GLN A 545 67.20 -33.57 -26.24
C GLN A 545 67.92 -33.69 -27.59
N GLU A 546 67.27 -33.33 -28.71
CA GLU A 546 67.92 -33.29 -30.02
C GLU A 546 68.77 -32.04 -30.25
N THR A 547 68.54 -30.98 -29.47
CA THR A 547 69.50 -29.88 -29.33
C THR A 547 69.55 -29.40 -27.89
N THR A 548 70.75 -29.07 -27.42
CA THR A 548 71.00 -28.55 -26.06
C THR A 548 71.55 -27.13 -26.06
N SER A 549 71.69 -26.51 -27.24
CA SER A 549 72.41 -25.24 -27.40
C SER A 549 71.83 -24.34 -28.50
N LEU A 550 70.50 -24.19 -28.55
CA LEU A 550 69.86 -23.29 -29.51
C LEU A 550 70.15 -21.83 -29.14
N ALA A 551 71.07 -21.21 -29.87
CA ALA A 551 71.55 -19.85 -29.62
C ALA A 551 70.54 -18.77 -30.07
N TYR A 552 70.73 -17.54 -29.60
CA TYR A 552 69.94 -16.38 -30.00
C TYR A 552 69.82 -16.23 -31.53
N ASN A 553 68.60 -15.95 -31.99
CA ASN A 553 68.21 -15.72 -33.39
C ASN A 553 68.52 -16.91 -34.33
N THR A 554 68.60 -18.12 -33.79
CA THR A 554 68.70 -19.36 -34.55
C THR A 554 67.40 -20.16 -34.47
N ILE A 555 67.19 -21.02 -35.47
CA ILE A 555 65.99 -21.84 -35.64
C ILE A 555 66.41 -23.30 -35.50
N TYR A 556 65.62 -24.08 -34.76
CA TYR A 556 65.67 -25.53 -34.75
C TYR A 556 64.38 -26.07 -35.37
N THR A 557 64.49 -27.08 -36.22
CA THR A 557 63.34 -27.76 -36.83
C THR A 557 63.32 -29.20 -36.36
N CYS A 558 62.28 -29.56 -35.62
CA CYS A 558 61.93 -30.94 -35.34
C CYS A 558 61.41 -31.60 -36.61
N THR A 559 61.87 -32.82 -36.91
CA THR A 559 61.42 -33.61 -38.06
C THR A 559 60.89 -34.95 -37.57
N TYR A 560 59.67 -35.27 -37.97
CA TYR A 560 58.92 -36.42 -37.51
C TYR A 560 58.85 -37.52 -38.59
N PRO A 561 58.69 -38.81 -38.22
CA PRO A 561 58.59 -39.89 -39.20
C PRO A 561 57.33 -39.82 -40.10
N SER A 562 56.27 -39.20 -39.60
CA SER A 562 54.98 -39.08 -40.28
C SER A 562 54.26 -37.81 -39.83
N ALA A 563 53.22 -37.39 -40.56
CA ALA A 563 52.35 -36.32 -40.07
C ALA A 563 51.50 -36.87 -38.91
N GLY A 564 51.37 -36.12 -37.82
CA GLY A 564 50.68 -36.60 -36.63
C GLY A 564 50.76 -35.64 -35.44
N SER A 565 50.37 -36.14 -34.27
CA SER A 565 50.40 -35.41 -33.00
C SER A 565 51.65 -35.75 -32.20
N TYR A 566 52.29 -34.72 -31.65
CA TYR A 566 53.58 -34.82 -30.96
C TYR A 566 53.63 -33.86 -29.77
N GLN A 567 54.44 -34.18 -28.76
CA GLN A 567 54.74 -33.27 -27.66
C GLN A 567 56.14 -32.73 -27.82
N VAL A 568 56.27 -31.40 -27.81
CA VAL A 568 57.58 -30.74 -27.88
C VAL A 568 57.89 -30.10 -26.54
N SER A 569 59.06 -30.44 -26.02
CA SER A 569 59.61 -29.93 -24.78
C SER A 569 60.70 -28.89 -25.07
N ILE A 570 60.58 -27.71 -24.48
CA ILE A 570 61.46 -26.56 -24.66
C ILE A 570 61.94 -26.13 -23.29
N LYS A 571 63.24 -26.25 -23.04
CA LYS A 571 63.84 -25.95 -21.75
C LYS A 571 64.89 -24.86 -21.87
N GLU A 572 64.91 -23.95 -20.92
CA GLU A 572 65.99 -22.98 -20.78
C GLU A 572 67.14 -23.60 -19.97
N GLU A 573 68.31 -23.79 -20.60
CA GLU A 573 69.45 -24.49 -19.99
C GLU A 573 70.40 -23.55 -19.23
N ALA A 574 70.54 -22.30 -19.69
CA ALA A 574 71.47 -21.36 -19.07
C ALA A 574 71.02 -19.90 -19.18
N LYS A 575 71.07 -19.20 -18.04
CA LYS A 575 70.91 -17.74 -17.91
C LYS A 575 72.31 -17.12 -17.99
N ASN A 576 72.84 -16.91 -19.19
CA ASN A 576 74.26 -16.57 -19.40
C ASN A 576 74.63 -15.10 -19.13
N ASP A 577 73.74 -14.31 -18.52
CA ASP A 577 73.98 -12.89 -18.29
C ASP A 577 73.50 -12.44 -16.89
N SER A 578 74.33 -11.67 -16.19
CA SER A 578 73.95 -10.94 -14.98
C SER A 578 72.86 -9.89 -15.22
N ASN A 579 72.65 -9.47 -16.46
CA ASN A 579 71.55 -8.61 -16.93
C ASN A 579 70.41 -9.39 -17.59
N TYR A 580 70.36 -10.72 -17.41
CA TYR A 580 69.32 -11.59 -17.96
C TYR A 580 67.93 -10.98 -17.69
N VAL A 581 67.13 -10.82 -18.75
CA VAL A 581 65.79 -10.25 -18.76
C VAL A 581 64.87 -11.28 -19.41
N GLY A 582 64.63 -12.42 -18.75
CA GLY A 582 63.66 -13.48 -19.10
C GLY A 582 63.74 -14.09 -20.51
N SER A 583 63.03 -15.17 -20.83
CA SER A 583 63.05 -15.74 -22.19
C SER A 583 61.99 -15.11 -23.12
N ALA A 584 62.27 -15.15 -24.43
CA ALA A 584 61.35 -14.86 -25.53
C ALA A 584 61.52 -15.95 -26.60
N LEU A 585 60.39 -16.44 -27.13
CA LEU A 585 60.32 -17.54 -28.11
C LEU A 585 59.44 -17.15 -29.28
N SER A 586 59.66 -17.79 -30.43
CA SER A 586 58.72 -17.72 -31.55
C SER A 586 58.69 -19.03 -32.34
N PHE A 587 57.52 -19.40 -32.86
CA PHE A 587 57.33 -20.60 -33.66
C PHE A 587 57.31 -20.22 -35.14
N LEU A 588 58.49 -20.23 -35.76
CA LEU A 588 58.73 -19.76 -37.12
C LEU A 588 59.61 -20.75 -37.89
N ASP A 589 59.26 -21.03 -39.15
CA ASP A 589 60.12 -21.77 -40.07
C ASP A 589 61.33 -20.95 -40.54
N SER A 590 62.23 -21.58 -41.30
CA SER A 590 63.42 -20.94 -41.88
C SER A 590 63.11 -19.79 -42.85
N ASN A 591 61.88 -19.67 -43.35
CA ASN A 591 61.39 -18.59 -44.19
C ASN A 591 60.62 -17.51 -43.39
N ASN A 592 60.64 -17.58 -42.06
CA ASN A 592 59.86 -16.75 -41.13
C ASN A 592 58.33 -16.88 -41.28
N LYS A 593 57.83 -18.03 -41.75
CA LYS A 593 56.40 -18.37 -41.74
C LYS A 593 56.02 -18.91 -40.37
N LYS A 594 54.81 -18.60 -39.91
CA LYS A 594 54.31 -19.00 -38.59
C LYS A 594 53.90 -20.48 -38.54
N GLU A 595 54.48 -21.19 -37.58
CA GLU A 595 54.18 -22.59 -37.28
C GLU A 595 53.08 -22.75 -36.22
N THR A 596 52.61 -21.64 -35.63
CA THR A 596 51.66 -21.61 -34.51
C THR A 596 50.34 -22.34 -34.77
N HIS A 597 49.92 -22.46 -36.04
CA HIS A 597 48.71 -23.18 -36.43
C HIS A 597 48.77 -24.69 -36.13
N LYS A 598 49.96 -25.27 -35.94
CA LYS A 598 50.15 -26.67 -35.55
C LYS A 598 49.99 -26.88 -34.05
N ILE A 599 50.06 -25.84 -33.22
CA ILE A 599 49.95 -25.97 -31.76
C ILE A 599 48.49 -26.22 -31.38
N VAL A 600 48.23 -27.25 -30.58
CA VAL A 600 46.87 -27.67 -30.19
C VAL A 600 46.58 -27.53 -28.69
N GLN A 601 47.58 -27.62 -27.83
CA GLN A 601 47.45 -27.45 -26.38
C GLN A 601 48.78 -27.02 -25.74
N VAL A 602 48.73 -26.27 -24.64
CA VAL A 602 49.88 -26.08 -23.74
C VAL A 602 49.76 -27.08 -22.58
N SER A 603 50.72 -27.99 -22.47
CA SER A 603 50.71 -29.10 -21.50
C SER A 603 51.49 -28.81 -20.23
N SER A 604 52.48 -27.91 -20.29
CA SER A 604 53.23 -27.40 -19.14
C SER A 604 53.84 -26.06 -19.47
N TRP A 605 53.73 -25.06 -18.59
CA TRP A 605 54.45 -23.79 -18.73
C TRP A 605 55.93 -23.88 -18.35
N GLY A 606 56.29 -24.91 -17.56
CA GLY A 606 57.63 -25.08 -17.03
C GLY A 606 58.09 -23.92 -16.16
N ASP A 607 59.40 -23.80 -16.01
CA ASP A 607 60.04 -22.78 -15.16
C ASP A 607 60.59 -21.58 -15.97
N ILE A 608 60.16 -21.45 -17.23
CA ILE A 608 60.56 -20.32 -18.09
C ILE A 608 60.09 -19.02 -17.45
N GLU A 609 61.05 -18.14 -17.15
CA GLU A 609 60.80 -16.80 -16.63
C GLU A 609 60.58 -15.86 -17.82
N TRP A 610 59.33 -15.57 -18.16
CA TRP A 610 59.00 -14.84 -19.38
C TRP A 610 59.26 -13.34 -19.19
N SER A 611 60.07 -12.78 -20.09
CA SER A 611 60.17 -11.31 -20.24
C SER A 611 59.28 -10.77 -21.33
N ASN A 612 58.96 -11.61 -22.31
CA ASN A 612 58.16 -11.23 -23.46
C ASN A 612 57.43 -12.45 -24.03
N MET A 613 56.10 -12.42 -24.00
CA MET A 613 55.22 -13.42 -24.64
C MET A 613 54.43 -12.84 -25.82
N GLN A 614 54.84 -11.67 -26.32
CA GLN A 614 54.11 -10.98 -27.36
C GLN A 614 53.94 -11.87 -28.59
N ARG A 615 52.68 -12.07 -29.00
CA ARG A 615 52.31 -12.87 -30.17
C ARG A 615 52.83 -14.31 -30.19
N LEU A 616 53.19 -14.88 -29.04
CA LEU A 616 53.74 -16.24 -28.96
C LEU A 616 52.78 -17.28 -29.58
N PHE A 617 51.48 -17.18 -29.29
CA PHE A 617 50.43 -18.04 -29.85
C PHE A 617 49.54 -17.30 -30.86
N ALA A 618 50.02 -16.20 -31.44
CA ALA A 618 49.26 -15.50 -32.47
C ALA A 618 49.06 -16.43 -33.68
N TYR A 619 47.83 -16.51 -34.18
CA TYR A 619 47.36 -17.38 -35.26
C TYR A 619 47.43 -18.87 -34.93
N ALA A 620 47.49 -19.24 -33.65
CA ALA A 620 47.35 -20.62 -33.18
C ALA A 620 45.87 -21.06 -33.23
N ASN A 621 45.34 -21.19 -34.44
CA ASN A 621 43.91 -21.43 -34.67
C ASN A 621 43.42 -22.80 -34.16
N ASN A 622 44.32 -23.76 -34.00
CA ASN A 622 44.00 -25.09 -33.48
C ASN A 622 44.33 -25.23 -31.98
N LEU A 623 44.88 -24.19 -31.34
CA LEU A 623 45.12 -24.18 -29.90
C LEU A 623 43.77 -24.11 -29.20
N THR A 624 43.40 -25.18 -28.51
CA THR A 624 42.08 -25.29 -27.85
C THR A 624 42.10 -24.81 -26.41
N GLY A 625 43.23 -24.95 -25.70
CA GLY A 625 43.34 -24.52 -24.32
C GLY A 625 44.67 -24.90 -23.67
N ILE A 626 44.67 -24.90 -22.33
CA ILE A 626 45.81 -25.22 -21.47
C ILE A 626 45.42 -26.45 -20.63
N ALA A 627 46.32 -27.42 -20.47
CA ALA A 627 46.07 -28.59 -19.64
C ALA A 627 45.88 -28.19 -18.17
N SER A 628 44.97 -28.87 -17.46
CA SER A 628 44.62 -28.55 -16.05
C SER A 628 45.81 -28.57 -15.08
N ASN A 629 46.86 -29.33 -15.40
CA ASN A 629 48.07 -29.48 -14.62
C ASN A 629 49.28 -28.75 -15.24
N ALA A 630 49.08 -27.87 -16.22
CA ALA A 630 50.17 -27.16 -16.91
C ALA A 630 50.91 -26.15 -16.02
N GLY A 631 50.39 -25.87 -14.82
CA GLY A 631 50.87 -24.78 -13.97
C GLY A 631 50.52 -23.40 -14.55
N VAL A 632 51.23 -22.37 -14.11
CA VAL A 632 51.06 -20.99 -14.56
C VAL A 632 52.36 -20.45 -15.14
N PRO A 633 52.33 -19.58 -16.16
CA PRO A 633 53.54 -18.95 -16.65
C PRO A 633 54.13 -18.02 -15.59
N ASN A 634 55.46 -18.05 -15.43
CA ASN A 634 56.16 -17.07 -14.62
C ASN A 634 56.29 -15.74 -15.39
N LEU A 635 55.38 -14.81 -15.11
CA LEU A 635 55.30 -13.48 -15.75
C LEU A 635 55.97 -12.37 -14.94
N THR A 636 56.75 -12.69 -13.90
CA THR A 636 57.32 -11.68 -12.99
C THR A 636 58.15 -10.61 -13.69
N ARG A 637 58.72 -10.92 -14.86
CA ARG A 637 59.52 -9.99 -15.69
C ARG A 637 58.83 -9.50 -16.95
N ALA A 638 57.62 -9.97 -17.23
CA ALA A 638 56.86 -9.55 -18.40
C ALA A 638 56.19 -8.20 -18.12
N THR A 639 56.24 -7.30 -19.10
CA THR A 639 55.50 -6.04 -19.08
C THR A 639 54.43 -5.97 -20.17
N SER A 640 54.36 -6.96 -21.07
CA SER A 640 53.38 -6.97 -22.15
C SER A 640 52.97 -8.37 -22.56
N LEU A 641 51.65 -8.55 -22.71
CA LEU A 641 51.01 -9.71 -23.31
C LEU A 641 50.45 -9.41 -24.71
N TYR A 642 50.94 -8.35 -25.35
CA TYR A 642 50.43 -7.86 -26.64
C TYR A 642 50.23 -8.98 -27.67
N GLY A 643 48.98 -9.13 -28.11
CA GLY A 643 48.60 -10.09 -29.13
C GLY A 643 48.95 -11.56 -28.85
N LEU A 644 49.17 -11.98 -27.60
CA LEU A 644 49.60 -13.34 -27.25
C LEU A 644 48.70 -14.42 -27.89
N PHE A 645 47.38 -14.23 -27.88
CA PHE A 645 46.39 -15.14 -28.48
C PHE A 645 45.65 -14.51 -29.68
N GLN A 646 46.27 -13.52 -30.35
CA GLN A 646 45.66 -12.87 -31.50
C GLN A 646 45.37 -13.88 -32.62
N TYR A 647 44.11 -13.99 -33.05
CA TYR A 647 43.58 -14.98 -34.01
C TYR A 647 43.82 -16.44 -33.58
N ALA A 648 43.87 -16.74 -32.29
CA ALA A 648 43.75 -18.10 -31.78
C ALA A 648 42.25 -18.48 -31.69
N SER A 649 41.61 -18.66 -32.84
CA SER A 649 40.14 -18.74 -32.96
C SER A 649 39.46 -19.86 -32.15
N SER A 650 40.17 -20.97 -31.88
CA SER A 650 39.67 -22.10 -31.06
C SER A 650 40.06 -22.01 -29.59
N PHE A 651 40.83 -21.00 -29.17
CA PHE A 651 41.41 -20.95 -27.83
C PHE A 651 40.37 -20.61 -26.77
N ASN A 652 40.28 -21.45 -25.74
CA ASN A 652 39.52 -21.19 -24.52
C ASN A 652 40.16 -21.91 -23.32
N ALA A 653 40.55 -21.17 -22.29
CA ALA A 653 41.13 -21.72 -21.07
C ALA A 653 40.90 -20.78 -19.89
N ASP A 654 40.79 -21.33 -18.69
CA ASP A 654 40.85 -20.54 -17.45
C ASP A 654 42.28 -19.98 -17.28
N LEU A 655 42.40 -18.65 -17.15
CA LEU A 655 43.66 -17.95 -16.98
C LEU A 655 43.69 -17.15 -15.67
N ASN A 656 42.74 -17.39 -14.76
CA ASN A 656 42.51 -16.58 -13.57
C ASN A 656 43.75 -16.53 -12.66
N LEU A 657 44.53 -17.63 -12.65
CA LEU A 657 45.74 -17.77 -11.85
C LEU A 657 46.98 -17.06 -12.42
N TRP A 658 46.89 -16.46 -13.61
CA TRP A 658 48.02 -15.75 -14.19
C TRP A 658 48.27 -14.45 -13.42
N ASN A 659 49.48 -14.30 -12.89
CA ASN A 659 49.87 -13.03 -12.28
C ASN A 659 50.20 -12.00 -13.37
N VAL A 660 49.28 -11.07 -13.62
CA VAL A 660 49.43 -10.01 -14.61
C VAL A 660 49.69 -8.61 -14.01
N SER A 661 50.00 -8.52 -12.70
CA SER A 661 50.15 -7.26 -11.97
C SER A 661 51.34 -6.37 -12.42
N ASN A 662 52.20 -6.89 -13.30
CA ASN A 662 53.32 -6.16 -13.91
C ASN A 662 53.08 -5.83 -15.39
N ILE A 663 51.96 -6.25 -15.96
CA ILE A 663 51.65 -6.02 -17.37
C ILE A 663 51.13 -4.59 -17.55
N GLU A 664 51.78 -3.86 -18.46
CA GLU A 664 51.43 -2.49 -18.82
C GLU A 664 50.66 -2.43 -20.14
N ARG A 665 50.77 -3.48 -20.97
CA ARG A 665 50.25 -3.50 -22.34
C ARG A 665 49.59 -4.84 -22.72
N MET A 666 48.28 -4.81 -22.98
CA MET A 666 47.42 -5.96 -23.32
C MET A 666 46.62 -5.78 -24.62
N ASP A 667 46.92 -4.76 -25.42
CA ASP A 667 46.23 -4.54 -26.68
C ASP A 667 46.39 -5.76 -27.61
N PHE A 668 45.32 -6.06 -28.34
CA PHE A 668 45.16 -7.25 -29.21
C PHE A 668 45.24 -8.63 -28.54
N LEU A 669 45.36 -8.75 -27.21
CA LEU A 669 45.62 -10.02 -26.51
C LEU A 669 44.73 -11.20 -26.98
N PHE A 670 43.42 -11.02 -27.07
CA PHE A 670 42.44 -12.00 -27.56
C PHE A 670 41.76 -11.59 -28.88
N SER A 671 42.38 -10.68 -29.63
CA SER A 671 41.83 -10.17 -30.88
C SER A 671 41.64 -11.30 -31.90
N GLY A 672 40.41 -11.65 -32.25
CA GLY A 672 40.06 -12.74 -33.16
C GLY A 672 40.03 -14.13 -32.51
N ALA A 673 40.15 -14.23 -31.18
CA ALA A 673 39.95 -15.47 -30.44
C ALA A 673 38.45 -15.74 -30.25
N THR A 674 37.77 -16.13 -31.34
CA THR A 674 36.29 -16.21 -31.42
C THR A 674 35.65 -17.14 -30.38
N SER A 675 36.36 -18.18 -29.92
CA SER A 675 35.87 -19.14 -28.92
C SER A 675 36.24 -18.78 -27.48
N PHE A 676 37.05 -17.72 -27.27
CA PHE A 676 37.56 -17.40 -25.96
C PHE A 676 36.45 -16.88 -25.05
N ASN A 677 36.27 -17.56 -23.92
CA ASN A 677 35.38 -17.17 -22.82
C ASN A 677 35.94 -17.70 -21.49
N GLY A 678 37.27 -17.66 -21.34
CA GLY A 678 37.98 -18.21 -20.19
C GLY A 678 38.08 -17.22 -19.03
N ASN A 679 38.04 -17.72 -17.79
CA ASN A 679 38.03 -16.86 -16.60
C ASN A 679 39.32 -16.02 -16.49
N ILE A 680 39.13 -14.71 -16.31
CA ILE A 680 40.16 -13.67 -16.15
C ILE A 680 39.75 -12.62 -15.09
N SER A 681 38.81 -12.99 -14.22
CA SER A 681 38.16 -12.06 -13.28
C SER A 681 39.12 -11.51 -12.22
N SER A 682 40.12 -12.29 -11.78
CA SER A 682 41.08 -11.90 -10.74
C SER A 682 42.34 -11.22 -11.28
N TRP A 683 42.36 -10.81 -12.55
CA TRP A 683 43.51 -10.12 -13.13
C TRP A 683 43.64 -8.70 -12.57
N ASP A 684 44.81 -8.41 -11.99
CA ASP A 684 45.21 -7.04 -11.64
C ASP A 684 45.70 -6.31 -12.89
N VAL A 685 44.82 -5.49 -13.48
CA VAL A 685 45.10 -4.67 -14.67
C VAL A 685 45.41 -3.20 -14.34
N SER A 686 45.67 -2.87 -13.07
CA SER A 686 45.85 -1.48 -12.58
C SER A 686 47.00 -0.71 -13.26
N LYS A 687 47.98 -1.41 -13.84
CA LYS A 687 49.10 -0.83 -14.59
C LYS A 687 48.86 -0.75 -16.10
N VAL A 688 47.78 -1.33 -16.61
CA VAL A 688 47.50 -1.34 -18.05
C VAL A 688 47.05 0.05 -18.49
N THR A 689 47.70 0.59 -19.51
CA THR A 689 47.36 1.92 -20.06
C THR A 689 46.60 1.83 -21.38
N ASN A 690 46.63 0.66 -22.05
CA ASN A 690 46.02 0.47 -23.35
C ASN A 690 45.34 -0.91 -23.44
N LEU A 691 44.02 -0.91 -23.58
CA LEU A 691 43.15 -2.08 -23.78
C LEU A 691 42.60 -2.17 -25.20
N ALA A 692 43.11 -1.37 -26.14
CA ALA A 692 42.58 -1.34 -27.50
C ALA A 692 42.62 -2.74 -28.15
N TYR A 693 41.55 -3.10 -28.85
CA TYR A 693 41.41 -4.38 -29.55
C TYR A 693 41.50 -5.65 -28.70
N THR A 694 41.59 -5.60 -27.37
CA THR A 694 41.84 -6.78 -26.53
C THR A 694 40.84 -7.92 -26.79
N PHE A 695 39.54 -7.62 -26.96
CA PHE A 695 38.48 -8.61 -27.29
C PHE A 695 37.86 -8.37 -28.68
N PHE A 696 38.55 -7.67 -29.58
CA PHE A 696 38.08 -7.47 -30.95
C PHE A 696 37.78 -8.82 -31.63
N ASN A 697 36.58 -9.03 -32.17
CA ASN A 697 36.10 -10.29 -32.75
C ASN A 697 36.12 -11.51 -31.79
N ALA A 698 36.20 -11.33 -30.47
CA ALA A 698 36.03 -12.42 -29.50
C ALA A 698 34.53 -12.71 -29.29
N SER A 699 33.86 -13.27 -30.31
CA SER A 699 32.39 -13.37 -30.38
C SER A 699 31.73 -14.12 -29.21
N SER A 700 32.43 -15.07 -28.58
CA SER A 700 31.93 -15.86 -27.44
C SER A 700 32.23 -15.24 -26.08
N PHE A 701 33.02 -14.16 -26.02
CA PHE A 701 33.47 -13.59 -24.77
C PHE A 701 32.32 -12.93 -24.01
N ASN A 702 32.10 -13.36 -22.77
CA ASN A 702 31.10 -12.85 -21.85
C ASN A 702 31.49 -13.13 -20.37
N GLN A 703 32.79 -13.08 -20.05
CA GLN A 703 33.29 -13.31 -18.68
C GLN A 703 33.20 -12.05 -17.82
N ASP A 704 32.95 -12.24 -16.53
CA ASP A 704 32.90 -11.15 -15.56
C ASP A 704 34.29 -10.50 -15.41
N ILE A 705 34.31 -9.20 -15.68
CA ILE A 705 35.48 -8.30 -15.60
C ILE A 705 35.13 -7.03 -14.82
N SER A 706 34.04 -7.07 -14.04
CA SER A 706 33.59 -5.94 -13.22
C SER A 706 34.63 -5.50 -12.18
N GLY A 707 35.46 -6.45 -11.70
CA GLY A 707 36.52 -6.20 -10.72
C GLY A 707 37.83 -5.61 -11.27
N TRP A 708 37.93 -5.38 -12.59
CA TRP A 708 39.15 -4.81 -13.18
C TRP A 708 39.33 -3.33 -12.81
N ASP A 709 40.51 -2.98 -12.28
CA ASP A 709 40.91 -1.58 -12.08
C ASP A 709 41.43 -0.98 -13.40
N VAL A 710 40.54 -0.30 -14.11
CA VAL A 710 40.85 0.37 -15.39
C VAL A 710 41.20 1.86 -15.24
N SER A 711 41.44 2.35 -14.01
CA SER A 711 41.66 3.78 -13.74
C SER A 711 42.88 4.39 -14.45
N SER A 712 43.86 3.56 -14.83
CA SER A 712 45.06 3.96 -15.58
C SER A 712 44.90 3.88 -17.11
N VAL A 713 43.78 3.36 -17.62
CA VAL A 713 43.58 3.09 -19.04
C VAL A 713 43.30 4.40 -19.80
N GLN A 714 44.03 4.63 -20.89
CA GLN A 714 43.90 5.81 -21.75
C GLN A 714 43.15 5.52 -23.06
N SER A 715 43.18 4.27 -23.54
CA SER A 715 42.49 3.87 -24.77
C SER A 715 41.76 2.54 -24.59
N MET A 716 40.47 2.53 -24.95
CA MET A 716 39.58 1.36 -25.00
C MET A 716 39.03 1.15 -26.41
N SER A 717 39.67 1.73 -27.43
CA SER A 717 39.14 1.66 -28.78
C SER A 717 39.09 0.22 -29.30
N TRP A 718 37.97 -0.12 -29.94
CA TRP A 718 37.68 -1.46 -30.44
C TRP A 718 37.68 -2.59 -29.39
N LEU A 719 37.66 -2.28 -28.08
CA LEU A 719 37.82 -3.29 -27.02
C LEU A 719 36.86 -4.48 -27.15
N PHE A 720 35.56 -4.24 -27.30
CA PHE A 720 34.50 -5.26 -27.46
C PHE A 720 33.88 -5.28 -28.86
N ASN A 721 34.58 -4.74 -29.85
CA ASN A 721 34.08 -4.69 -31.21
C ASN A 721 33.86 -6.11 -31.77
N ASN A 722 32.63 -6.40 -32.23
CA ASN A 722 32.17 -7.74 -32.62
C ASN A 722 32.26 -8.83 -31.52
N ALA A 723 32.37 -8.45 -30.24
CA ALA A 723 32.17 -9.37 -29.12
C ALA A 723 30.66 -9.57 -28.90
N SER A 724 30.00 -10.26 -29.83
CA SER A 724 28.53 -10.30 -29.94
C SER A 724 27.79 -10.81 -28.71
N SER A 725 28.44 -11.67 -27.91
CA SER A 725 27.87 -12.25 -26.68
C SER A 725 28.12 -11.42 -25.42
N PHE A 726 28.99 -10.40 -25.48
CA PHE A 726 29.40 -9.64 -24.30
C PHE A 726 28.24 -8.81 -23.75
N ASN A 727 27.88 -9.03 -22.49
CA ASN A 727 26.84 -8.32 -21.76
C ASN A 727 27.09 -8.30 -20.23
N GLN A 728 28.35 -8.27 -19.81
CA GLN A 728 28.70 -8.23 -18.38
C GLN A 728 28.71 -6.80 -17.83
N TYR A 729 28.36 -6.66 -16.55
CA TYR A 729 28.29 -5.36 -15.89
C TYR A 729 29.68 -4.72 -15.77
N ILE A 730 29.82 -3.52 -16.33
CA ILE A 730 31.05 -2.71 -16.30
C ILE A 730 30.77 -1.27 -15.85
N GLY A 731 29.57 -1.00 -15.31
CA GLY A 731 29.17 0.34 -14.87
C GLY A 731 30.01 0.87 -13.70
N GLY A 732 30.66 -0.02 -12.93
CA GLY A 732 31.56 0.33 -11.82
C GLY A 732 32.99 0.71 -12.23
N TRP A 733 33.34 0.62 -13.52
CA TRP A 733 34.68 0.99 -13.99
C TRP A 733 34.95 2.50 -13.87
N ASN A 734 36.14 2.85 -13.36
CA ASN A 734 36.63 4.22 -13.40
C ASN A 734 37.27 4.52 -14.77
N VAL A 735 36.53 5.20 -15.64
CA VAL A 735 36.98 5.54 -17.01
C VAL A 735 37.45 6.99 -17.16
N SER A 736 37.66 7.73 -16.06
CA SER A 736 37.95 9.18 -16.10
C SER A 736 39.26 9.56 -16.80
N SER A 737 40.15 8.59 -17.03
CA SER A 737 41.42 8.78 -17.75
C SER A 737 41.38 8.33 -19.22
N VAL A 738 40.26 7.78 -19.69
CA VAL A 738 40.12 7.30 -21.07
C VAL A 738 39.94 8.49 -22.02
N LEU A 739 40.74 8.52 -23.08
CA LEU A 739 40.70 9.55 -24.13
C LEU A 739 40.00 9.06 -25.41
N ASP A 740 40.02 7.75 -25.67
CA ASP A 740 39.54 7.12 -26.89
C ASP A 740 38.64 5.90 -26.59
N MET A 741 37.35 6.03 -26.90
CA MET A 741 36.32 4.98 -26.82
C MET A 741 35.77 4.61 -28.22
N GLY A 742 36.47 4.98 -29.29
CA GLY A 742 36.06 4.71 -30.66
C GLY A 742 35.79 3.22 -30.87
N ARG A 743 34.60 2.89 -31.38
CA ARG A 743 34.18 1.54 -31.76
C ARG A 743 34.21 0.50 -30.64
N MET A 744 34.22 0.93 -29.38
CA MET A 744 34.33 0.05 -28.21
C MET A 744 33.29 -1.08 -28.21
N PHE A 745 32.03 -0.79 -28.54
CA PHE A 745 30.92 -1.76 -28.56
C PHE A 745 30.30 -1.96 -29.95
N THR A 746 31.00 -1.60 -31.03
CA THR A 746 30.44 -1.81 -32.38
C THR A 746 30.15 -3.30 -32.60
N ASN A 747 28.93 -3.63 -33.01
CA ASN A 747 28.41 -4.99 -33.18
C ASN A 747 28.49 -5.89 -31.93
N ALA A 748 28.62 -5.32 -30.72
CA ALA A 748 28.40 -6.05 -29.47
C ALA A 748 26.88 -6.21 -29.27
N THR A 749 26.26 -7.11 -30.05
CA THR A 749 24.80 -7.17 -30.23
C THR A 749 24.01 -7.41 -28.96
N ALA A 750 24.58 -8.11 -27.97
CA ALA A 750 23.94 -8.41 -26.68
C ALA A 750 24.14 -7.33 -25.62
N PHE A 751 25.06 -6.38 -25.80
CA PHE A 751 25.44 -5.43 -24.76
C PHE A 751 24.31 -4.45 -24.44
N ASN A 752 23.86 -4.44 -23.19
CA ASN A 752 22.84 -3.52 -22.68
C ASN A 752 22.99 -3.23 -21.17
N GLN A 753 24.23 -3.12 -20.69
CA GLN A 753 24.52 -2.88 -19.27
C GLN A 753 24.59 -1.40 -18.94
N ASP A 754 24.15 -1.03 -17.72
CA ASP A 754 24.15 0.36 -17.25
C ASP A 754 25.59 0.88 -17.12
N ILE A 755 25.86 1.96 -17.86
CA ILE A 755 27.12 2.71 -17.91
C ILE A 755 26.88 4.22 -17.76
N GLY A 756 25.68 4.62 -17.30
CA GLY A 756 25.29 6.03 -17.15
C GLY A 756 26.10 6.77 -16.10
N ALA A 757 26.74 6.05 -15.18
CA ALA A 757 27.58 6.58 -14.10
C ALA A 757 29.05 6.85 -14.51
N TRP A 758 29.45 6.48 -15.72
CA TRP A 758 30.82 6.71 -16.20
C TRP A 758 31.15 8.20 -16.33
N ASP A 759 32.31 8.60 -15.80
CA ASP A 759 32.91 9.91 -16.06
C ASP A 759 33.64 9.89 -17.42
N VAL A 760 32.95 10.35 -18.45
CA VAL A 760 33.49 10.44 -19.83
C VAL A 760 34.02 11.83 -20.18
N SER A 761 34.19 12.73 -19.20
CA SER A 761 34.58 14.12 -19.42
C SER A 761 35.94 14.28 -20.11
N SER A 762 36.85 13.30 -19.99
CA SER A 762 38.15 13.28 -20.66
C SER A 762 38.12 12.72 -22.10
N VAL A 763 37.02 12.10 -22.51
CA VAL A 763 36.94 11.38 -23.79
C VAL A 763 36.90 12.38 -24.96
N THR A 764 37.73 12.13 -25.98
CA THR A 764 37.84 12.98 -27.17
C THR A 764 37.22 12.36 -28.42
N THR A 765 37.07 11.03 -28.47
CA THR A 765 36.40 10.33 -29.57
C THR A 765 35.51 9.18 -29.12
N MET A 766 34.32 9.11 -29.73
CA MET A 766 33.30 8.07 -29.52
C MET A 766 32.76 7.55 -30.87
N GLU A 767 33.55 7.65 -31.95
CA GLU A 767 33.07 7.25 -33.28
C GLU A 767 32.62 5.78 -33.30
N SER A 768 31.44 5.50 -33.87
CA SER A 768 30.88 4.16 -33.98
C SER A 768 30.75 3.39 -32.65
N MET A 769 30.83 4.05 -31.48
CA MET A 769 30.93 3.36 -30.18
C MET A 769 29.85 2.29 -29.99
N PHE A 770 28.60 2.57 -30.35
CA PHE A 770 27.45 1.65 -30.27
C PHE A 770 26.87 1.27 -31.64
N GLN A 771 27.65 1.44 -32.72
CA GLN A 771 27.20 1.04 -34.06
C GLN A 771 26.82 -0.45 -34.08
N GLY A 772 25.57 -0.79 -34.40
CA GLY A 772 25.13 -2.19 -34.40
C GLY A 772 25.09 -2.88 -33.02
N ALA A 773 25.20 -2.15 -31.91
CA ALA A 773 24.93 -2.67 -30.57
C ALA A 773 23.40 -2.77 -30.37
N LEU A 774 22.79 -3.78 -30.97
CA LEU A 774 21.35 -3.85 -31.19
C LEU A 774 20.50 -3.80 -29.91
N ALA A 775 21.02 -4.32 -28.79
CA ALA A 775 20.31 -4.32 -27.51
C ALA A 775 20.48 -3.03 -26.68
N PHE A 776 21.48 -2.20 -26.99
CA PHE A 776 21.87 -1.08 -26.12
C PHE A 776 20.80 0.02 -26.09
N ASN A 777 20.25 0.28 -24.91
CA ASN A 777 19.27 1.35 -24.67
C ASN A 777 19.34 1.90 -23.23
N GLN A 778 20.54 2.00 -22.65
CA GLN A 778 20.75 2.48 -21.28
C GLN A 778 20.87 4.02 -21.22
N ASP A 779 20.39 4.60 -20.11
CA ASP A 779 20.40 6.05 -19.91
C ASP A 779 21.83 6.58 -19.76
N ILE A 780 22.25 7.39 -20.74
CA ILE A 780 23.54 8.08 -20.80
C ILE A 780 23.36 9.60 -20.88
N SER A 781 22.19 10.10 -20.49
CA SER A 781 21.86 11.53 -20.54
C SER A 781 22.76 12.40 -19.65
N ARG A 782 23.38 11.80 -18.62
CA ARG A 782 24.27 12.46 -17.66
C ARG A 782 25.74 12.54 -18.07
N TRP A 783 26.12 11.94 -19.19
CA TRP A 783 27.48 11.99 -19.68
C TRP A 783 27.90 13.41 -20.04
N ASP A 784 29.07 13.84 -19.54
CA ASP A 784 29.72 15.06 -19.98
C ASP A 784 30.54 14.79 -21.25
N VAL A 785 29.97 15.16 -22.40
CA VAL A 785 30.59 14.95 -23.73
C VAL A 785 31.24 16.23 -24.28
N SER A 786 31.46 17.26 -23.45
CA SER A 786 31.92 18.58 -23.91
C SER A 786 33.29 18.56 -24.58
N ASN A 787 34.11 17.53 -24.34
CA ASN A 787 35.43 17.35 -24.94
C ASN A 787 35.44 16.40 -26.15
N VAL A 788 34.32 15.77 -26.49
CA VAL A 788 34.22 14.84 -27.61
C VAL A 788 34.22 15.62 -28.93
N THR A 789 35.09 15.22 -29.86
CA THR A 789 35.24 15.86 -31.17
C THR A 789 34.65 15.03 -32.32
N ASN A 790 34.46 13.72 -32.14
CA ASN A 790 33.93 12.81 -33.16
C ASN A 790 32.91 11.83 -32.56
N MET A 791 31.66 11.91 -33.06
CA MET A 791 30.53 11.04 -32.71
C MET A 791 29.92 10.36 -33.97
N SER A 792 30.66 10.36 -35.08
CA SER A 792 30.15 9.78 -36.33
C SER A 792 29.73 8.32 -36.12
N MET A 793 28.56 7.96 -36.68
CA MET A 793 27.98 6.61 -36.61
C MET A 793 27.76 6.04 -35.20
N MET A 794 27.81 6.84 -34.13
CA MET A 794 27.77 6.34 -32.74
C MET A 794 26.59 5.40 -32.45
N PHE A 795 25.39 5.69 -32.96
CA PHE A 795 24.18 4.87 -32.80
C PHE A 795 23.65 4.34 -34.14
N PHE A 796 24.52 4.21 -35.14
CA PHE A 796 24.15 3.75 -36.48
C PHE A 796 23.58 2.32 -36.43
N GLY A 797 22.38 2.13 -37.00
CA GLY A 797 21.78 0.81 -37.22
C GLY A 797 22.45 0.09 -38.40
N SER A 798 22.78 -1.18 -38.25
CA SER A 798 23.39 -1.96 -39.33
C SER A 798 22.41 -2.12 -40.51
N ASN A 799 22.91 -2.46 -41.72
CA ASN A 799 22.10 -2.52 -42.94
C ASN A 799 20.85 -3.42 -42.86
N ASN A 800 20.75 -4.30 -41.86
CA ASN A 800 19.63 -5.23 -41.66
C ASN A 800 19.06 -5.23 -40.23
N SER A 801 19.50 -4.35 -39.34
CA SER A 801 19.05 -4.34 -37.94
C SER A 801 19.17 -2.94 -37.33
N SER A 802 18.05 -2.42 -36.84
CA SER A 802 18.00 -1.12 -36.18
C SER A 802 18.66 -1.17 -34.82
N SER A 803 19.34 -0.07 -34.44
CA SER A 803 19.66 0.20 -33.04
C SER A 803 18.38 0.30 -32.21
N SER A 804 18.40 -0.20 -30.96
CA SER A 804 17.30 -0.04 -29.99
C SER A 804 17.40 1.27 -29.18
N PHE A 805 18.46 2.04 -29.37
CA PHE A 805 18.75 3.23 -28.59
C PHE A 805 17.68 4.32 -28.78
N ASN A 806 17.08 4.78 -27.68
CA ASN A 806 16.06 5.83 -27.66
C ASN A 806 16.09 6.66 -26.37
N GLN A 807 17.30 7.01 -25.88
CA GLN A 807 17.48 7.73 -24.61
C GLN A 807 17.67 9.25 -24.79
N PRO A 808 17.24 10.08 -23.82
CA PRO A 808 17.15 11.54 -23.97
C PRO A 808 18.52 12.23 -23.86
N ILE A 809 19.24 12.30 -24.99
CA ILE A 809 20.57 12.92 -25.11
C ILE A 809 20.55 14.38 -25.59
N GLY A 810 19.37 15.00 -25.66
CA GLY A 810 19.21 16.40 -26.09
C GLY A 810 19.91 17.43 -25.20
N ALA A 811 20.29 17.06 -23.98
CA ALA A 811 20.99 17.92 -23.02
C ALA A 811 22.52 17.93 -23.18
N TRP A 812 23.08 17.06 -24.02
CA TRP A 812 24.53 16.99 -24.24
C TRP A 812 25.10 18.28 -24.84
N ASP A 813 26.24 18.73 -24.30
CA ASP A 813 27.03 19.80 -24.90
C ASP A 813 27.89 19.26 -26.05
N ILE A 814 27.41 19.43 -27.28
CA ILE A 814 28.10 19.01 -28.49
C ILE A 814 29.00 20.11 -29.08
N SER A 815 29.30 21.18 -28.34
CA SER A 815 30.00 22.36 -28.89
C SER A 815 31.40 22.06 -29.44
N SER A 816 32.08 21.02 -28.96
CA SER A 816 33.39 20.57 -29.47
C SER A 816 33.30 19.56 -30.62
N VAL A 817 32.11 19.03 -30.92
CA VAL A 817 31.93 17.97 -31.94
C VAL A 817 32.14 18.53 -33.34
N THR A 818 33.12 18.00 -34.06
CA THR A 818 33.40 18.37 -35.46
C THR A 818 32.82 17.38 -36.47
N ASN A 819 32.46 16.17 -36.05
CA ASN A 819 31.88 15.15 -36.93
C ASN A 819 30.76 14.36 -36.22
N ILE A 820 29.54 14.48 -36.73
CA ILE A 820 28.34 13.76 -36.25
C ILE A 820 27.65 12.98 -37.37
N SER A 821 28.36 12.74 -38.47
CA SER A 821 27.83 12.09 -39.68
C SER A 821 27.22 10.73 -39.36
N SER A 822 26.03 10.48 -39.91
CA SER A 822 25.31 9.20 -39.81
C SER A 822 25.06 8.68 -38.39
N MET A 823 25.10 9.55 -37.36
CA MET A 823 24.98 9.14 -35.95
C MET A 823 23.75 8.27 -35.65
N PHE A 824 22.59 8.60 -36.24
CA PHE A 824 21.32 7.88 -36.06
C PHE A 824 20.80 7.22 -37.33
N GLN A 825 21.65 7.06 -38.35
CA GLN A 825 21.23 6.43 -39.60
C GLN A 825 20.77 4.99 -39.31
N ASN A 826 19.60 4.59 -39.83
CA ASN A 826 18.91 3.32 -39.52
C ASN A 826 18.52 3.09 -38.05
N ALA A 827 18.53 4.11 -37.18
CA ALA A 827 18.00 3.99 -35.82
C ALA A 827 16.48 4.25 -35.83
N THR A 828 15.69 3.25 -36.21
CA THR A 828 14.25 3.41 -36.52
C THR A 828 13.37 3.71 -35.32
N VAL A 829 13.86 3.47 -34.09
CA VAL A 829 13.14 3.76 -32.85
C VAL A 829 13.55 5.08 -32.19
N PHE A 830 14.65 5.68 -32.65
CA PHE A 830 15.19 6.89 -32.03
C PHE A 830 14.34 8.12 -32.40
N ASN A 831 13.70 8.74 -31.41
CA ASN A 831 12.85 9.92 -31.59
C ASN A 831 12.88 10.86 -30.37
N GLN A 832 14.08 11.27 -29.96
CA GLN A 832 14.31 12.17 -28.82
C GLN A 832 14.52 13.62 -29.26
N ASP A 833 14.11 14.58 -28.45
CA ASP A 833 14.24 16.02 -28.76
C ASP A 833 15.73 16.44 -28.76
N LEU A 834 16.24 16.84 -29.93
CA LEU A 834 17.60 17.37 -30.13
C LEU A 834 17.62 18.87 -30.44
N SER A 835 16.51 19.58 -30.24
CA SER A 835 16.37 20.98 -30.62
C SER A 835 17.42 21.91 -29.99
N ASN A 836 17.94 21.58 -28.80
CA ASN A 836 19.02 22.32 -28.13
C ASN A 836 20.39 22.24 -28.83
N TRP A 837 20.64 21.21 -29.65
CA TRP A 837 21.90 21.06 -30.36
C TRP A 837 22.13 22.19 -31.38
N MET A 838 21.06 22.88 -31.81
CA MET A 838 21.11 24.04 -32.72
C MET A 838 21.80 25.28 -32.14
N ASN A 839 21.88 25.39 -30.82
CA ASN A 839 22.49 26.56 -30.15
C ASN A 839 24.02 26.46 -30.03
N THR A 840 24.62 25.37 -30.51
CA THR A 840 26.06 25.16 -30.46
C THR A 840 26.76 25.90 -31.60
N LYS A 841 27.67 26.82 -31.27
CA LYS A 841 28.38 27.70 -32.22
C LYS A 841 29.47 26.97 -33.03
N ASN A 842 29.28 25.69 -33.38
CA ASN A 842 30.33 24.93 -34.04
C ASN A 842 30.29 25.13 -35.56
N SER A 843 31.03 26.13 -36.04
CA SER A 843 31.22 26.43 -37.46
C SER A 843 32.03 25.36 -38.23
N SER A 844 32.51 24.32 -37.54
CA SER A 844 33.34 23.24 -38.10
C SER A 844 32.64 21.87 -38.08
N LEU A 845 31.36 21.83 -37.68
CA LEU A 845 30.57 20.61 -37.64
C LEU A 845 30.27 20.11 -39.06
N SER A 846 30.91 19.01 -39.46
CA SER A 846 30.58 18.30 -40.70
C SER A 846 29.30 17.49 -40.51
N VAL A 847 28.18 18.02 -41.01
CA VAL A 847 26.92 17.28 -41.14
C VAL A 847 26.77 16.83 -42.59
N ASN A 848 27.35 15.67 -42.93
CA ASN A 848 27.06 15.07 -44.23
C ASN A 848 25.61 14.55 -44.23
N ARG A 849 24.88 14.76 -45.35
CA ARG A 849 23.49 14.31 -45.57
C ARG A 849 23.34 12.84 -45.16
N GLY A 850 22.75 12.56 -44.00
CA GLY A 850 22.67 11.18 -43.51
C GLY A 850 22.41 10.98 -42.03
N MET A 851 22.64 11.99 -41.17
CA MET A 851 22.52 11.85 -39.70
C MET A 851 21.23 11.16 -39.25
N TYR A 852 20.10 11.53 -39.86
CA TYR A 852 18.77 11.00 -39.55
C TYR A 852 18.21 10.06 -40.62
N SER A 853 18.99 9.70 -41.64
CA SER A 853 18.49 8.88 -42.76
C SER A 853 17.98 7.52 -42.25
N TRP A 854 16.73 7.20 -42.59
CA TRP A 854 16.07 5.96 -42.14
C TRP A 854 15.99 5.80 -40.61
N SER A 855 16.02 6.92 -39.86
CA SER A 855 15.77 6.94 -38.43
C SER A 855 14.28 7.12 -38.10
N GLY A 856 13.90 6.91 -36.84
CA GLY A 856 12.56 7.19 -36.30
C GLY A 856 12.29 8.67 -36.00
N MET A 857 13.24 9.55 -36.31
CA MET A 857 13.26 10.93 -35.86
C MET A 857 12.16 11.76 -36.52
N SER A 858 11.24 12.29 -35.72
CA SER A 858 10.23 13.25 -36.17
C SER A 858 10.84 14.62 -36.47
N THR A 859 10.23 15.38 -37.39
CA THR A 859 10.72 16.73 -37.76
C THR A 859 10.73 17.72 -36.60
N ALA A 860 9.87 17.55 -35.60
CA ALA A 860 9.81 18.41 -34.41
C ALA A 860 11.01 18.22 -33.48
N ASN A 861 11.61 17.03 -33.50
CA ASN A 861 12.70 16.63 -32.61
C ASN A 861 14.09 16.77 -33.27
N GLN A 862 14.16 17.12 -34.57
CA GLN A 862 15.43 17.25 -35.29
C GLN A 862 16.16 18.55 -34.93
N ALA A 863 17.46 18.45 -34.66
CA ALA A 863 18.34 19.61 -34.73
C ALA A 863 18.56 20.01 -36.20
N THR A 864 18.37 21.28 -36.54
CA THR A 864 18.72 21.81 -37.87
C THR A 864 20.09 22.46 -37.82
N PHE A 865 21.04 21.92 -38.57
CA PHE A 865 22.38 22.49 -38.73
C PHE A 865 22.47 23.31 -40.02
N PRO A 866 23.24 24.42 -40.04
CA PRO A 866 23.54 25.12 -41.27
C PRO A 866 24.19 24.13 -42.26
N VAL A 867 23.61 24.00 -43.45
CA VAL A 867 24.21 23.21 -44.53
C VAL A 867 25.23 24.11 -45.23
N ASP A 868 26.50 23.70 -45.27
CA ASP A 868 27.50 24.30 -46.15
C ASP A 868 27.34 23.77 -47.60
#